data_AF-A0A3D0XZB7-F1
#
_entry.id   AF-A0A3D0XZB7-F1
#
_cell.length_a   1.000
_cell.length_b   1.000
_cell.length_c   1.000
_cell.angle_alpha   90.00
_cell.angle_beta   90.00
_cell.angle_gamma   90.00
#
_symmetry.space_group_name_H-M   'P 1'
#
loop_
_entity.id
_entity.type
_entity.pdbx_description
1 polymer ?
#
loop_
_entity_poly.entity_id
_entity_poly.type
_entity_poly.pdbx_seq_one_letter_code
_entity_poly.pdbx_strand_id
1 'polypeptide(L)'
;MLKRFIKILFVLAIVLVFFSINEVRAENENVTITFKDKNFFNNIRYSYEMVSVDENTMSLTMKKSVIDSIDTLMMNSKGISDITGIEKMTNLKEIYFENNSISNIEPIKNLNNLKTIYMANNIISDISPLKDLTNLKTIMLGNNKISDISSLNSIKDLVTLDVQRNEISNIDAIKMCTAIHYLCLNNNKITSIDALKNMNIIDLYIGNNSISDISAISNHTNLKIFKAENNKISSIEPLSNLINMQTLYLNNNNITDVSHLSKLTNIVTLELSNNNISKIDALSNLNKLHYLVLNKNSITDLSPLNGLEIIDLYANNNKITTIDFLKNSKMLNTLRVLDLSGNKIEYISNLTYSNSGNLKELYLNDNKLIKDINSISNRTNLEILQLKNNQIEDVSSIKNLKNLKEIRLDYNNIVNINSLENLRKLEILILTGNKITDLSPLKGMTTLKECSIYGNKISDISVLSTNTELQYLYAGDTGIDNIKFVENLPNLINFDFQWNNVSDISPLLKLRKLARSYMDGNEIENGEVLDEIPSLTTITASKQNFTIEDKTEVELPNIFILSQSKNSKAYTSSKIEITNGELSENGSKVKVSDKNKDTIVKINGGIFDGSTLTIKNSIKANNTSSDDTTEKTNEKASTNQNNDLTVSNKGLPYTGRISLILLAVIISSFGVFGYIKYRKNDF
;
A
#
# COMPACT_ATOMS: atom_id res chain seq x y z
N MET A 1 37.38 33.64 70.68
CA MET A 1 36.65 32.71 69.80
C MET A 1 35.16 33.04 69.67
N LEU A 2 34.42 33.21 70.76
CA LEU A 2 32.97 33.46 70.76
C LEU A 2 32.51 34.65 69.89
N LYS A 3 33.19 35.80 69.95
CA LYS A 3 32.89 36.97 69.09
C LYS A 3 33.06 36.72 67.59
N ARG A 4 33.97 35.81 67.20
CA ARG A 4 34.21 35.44 65.79
C ARG A 4 33.12 34.50 65.29
N PHE A 5 32.67 33.58 66.15
CA PHE A 5 31.59 32.64 65.86
C PHE A 5 30.24 33.34 65.69
N ILE A 6 29.93 34.32 66.56
CA ILE A 6 28.72 35.14 66.47
C ILE A 6 28.69 35.98 65.18
N LYS A 7 29.83 36.53 64.75
CA LYS A 7 29.94 37.25 63.47
C LYS A 7 29.66 36.35 62.26
N ILE A 8 30.16 35.11 62.27
CA ILE A 8 29.93 34.15 61.18
C ILE A 8 28.46 33.75 61.11
N LEU A 9 27.83 33.44 62.25
CA LEU A 9 26.41 33.12 62.32
C LEU A 9 25.53 34.29 61.86
N PHE A 10 25.88 35.52 62.22
CA PHE A 10 25.17 36.72 61.79
C PHE A 10 25.28 36.96 60.27
N VAL A 11 26.46 36.75 59.68
CA VAL A 11 26.65 36.82 58.23
C VAL A 11 25.86 35.71 57.52
N LEU A 12 25.87 34.48 58.04
CA LEU A 12 25.06 33.37 57.50
C LEU A 12 23.56 33.65 57.58
N ALA A 13 23.08 34.22 58.69
CA ALA A 13 21.69 34.60 58.84
C ALA A 13 21.29 35.73 57.87
N ILE A 14 22.17 36.73 57.66
CA ILE A 14 21.95 37.78 56.66
C ILE A 14 21.92 37.18 55.26
N VAL A 15 22.85 36.29 54.91
CA VAL A 15 22.89 35.63 53.60
C VAL A 15 21.62 34.82 53.38
N LEU A 16 21.16 34.04 54.36
CA LEU A 16 19.92 33.26 54.27
C LEU A 16 18.69 34.16 54.12
N VAL A 17 18.58 35.24 54.90
CA VAL A 17 17.50 36.23 54.76
C VAL A 17 17.56 36.92 53.40
N PHE A 18 18.76 37.22 52.89
CA PHE A 18 18.94 37.82 51.56
C PHE A 18 18.52 36.86 50.44
N PHE A 19 18.82 35.57 50.56
CA PHE A 19 18.34 34.53 49.65
C PHE A 19 16.82 34.40 49.70
N SER A 20 16.21 34.32 50.90
CA SER A 20 14.75 34.24 51.05
C SER A 20 14.03 35.49 50.54
N ILE A 21 14.59 36.69 50.75
CA ILE A 21 14.02 37.94 50.21
C ILE A 21 14.14 37.98 48.68
N ASN A 22 15.24 37.48 48.10
CA ASN A 22 15.41 37.43 46.65
C ASN A 22 14.52 36.36 46.00
N GLU A 23 14.30 35.20 46.63
CA GLU A 23 13.31 34.21 46.21
C GLU A 23 11.90 34.80 46.19
N VAL A 24 11.48 35.45 47.28
CA VAL A 24 10.16 36.10 47.37
C VAL A 24 10.02 37.27 46.39
N ARG A 25 11.11 37.98 46.07
CA ARG A 25 11.11 39.01 45.02
C ARG A 25 11.00 38.42 43.61
N ALA A 26 11.71 37.34 43.34
CA ALA A 26 11.66 36.63 42.06
C ALA A 26 10.28 36.01 41.81
N GLU A 27 9.60 35.50 42.86
CA GLU A 27 8.21 34.99 42.75
C GLU A 27 7.19 36.07 42.36
N ASN A 28 7.46 37.33 42.67
CA ASN A 28 6.59 38.48 42.36
C ASN A 28 7.00 39.22 41.08
N GLU A 29 8.02 38.75 40.36
CA GLU A 29 8.46 39.35 39.11
C GLU A 29 7.53 38.93 37.97
N ASN A 30 7.15 39.89 37.12
CA ASN A 30 6.33 39.63 35.94
C ASN A 30 7.22 39.60 34.70
N VAL A 31 7.03 38.59 33.85
CA VAL A 31 7.74 38.47 32.58
C VAL A 31 6.74 38.65 31.45
N THR A 32 7.08 39.52 30.51
CA THR A 32 6.31 39.69 29.26
C THR A 32 6.97 38.89 28.15
N ILE A 33 6.19 38.07 27.46
CA ILE A 33 6.61 37.28 26.31
C ILE A 33 5.84 37.79 25.09
N THR A 34 6.55 38.11 24.01
CA THR A 34 5.96 38.49 22.72
C THR A 34 6.06 37.31 21.76
N PHE A 35 4.94 36.96 21.13
CA PHE A 35 4.83 35.84 20.20
C PHE A 35 4.72 36.35 18.77
N LYS A 36 5.20 35.57 17.80
CA LYS A 36 5.03 35.87 16.36
C LYS A 36 3.95 35.04 15.69
N ASP A 37 3.56 33.93 16.30
CA ASP A 37 2.54 33.02 15.78
C ASP A 37 1.27 33.09 16.63
N LYS A 38 0.13 33.35 15.98
CA LYS A 38 -1.17 33.52 16.67
C LYS A 38 -1.63 32.23 17.32
N ASN A 39 -1.36 31.08 16.70
CA ASN A 39 -1.73 29.79 17.28
C ASN A 39 -0.86 29.50 18.50
N PHE A 40 0.44 29.81 18.47
CA PHE A 40 1.30 29.64 19.64
C PHE A 40 0.88 30.57 20.79
N PHE A 41 0.67 31.86 20.49
CA PHE A 41 0.14 32.85 21.44
C PHE A 41 -1.15 32.36 22.12
N ASN A 42 -2.14 31.92 21.33
CA ASN A 42 -3.42 31.45 21.85
C ASN A 42 -3.26 30.18 22.69
N ASN A 43 -2.44 29.22 22.27
CA ASN A 43 -2.24 28.00 23.06
C ASN A 43 -1.59 28.31 24.42
N ILE A 44 -0.62 29.23 24.50
CA ILE A 44 -0.05 29.64 25.80
C ILE A 44 -1.08 30.40 26.63
N ARG A 45 -1.77 31.38 26.03
CA ARG A 45 -2.80 32.20 26.70
C ARG A 45 -3.87 31.36 27.39
N TYR A 46 -4.35 30.32 26.72
CA TYR A 46 -5.42 29.47 27.24
C TYR A 46 -4.95 28.32 28.13
N SER A 47 -3.63 28.11 28.25
CA SER A 47 -3.07 27.01 29.06
C SER A 47 -2.57 27.46 30.43
N TYR A 48 -2.28 28.75 30.62
CA TYR A 48 -1.62 29.25 31.83
C TYR A 48 -2.28 30.52 32.36
N GLU A 49 -2.05 30.81 33.65
CA GLU A 49 -2.54 32.01 34.30
C GLU A 49 -1.76 33.25 33.82
N MET A 50 -2.49 34.30 33.44
CA MET A 50 -1.94 35.54 32.90
C MET A 50 -2.15 36.69 33.88
N VAL A 51 -1.15 37.57 34.01
CA VAL A 51 -1.27 38.88 34.67
C VAL A 51 -1.94 39.89 33.74
N SER A 52 -1.54 39.90 32.47
CA SER A 52 -2.16 40.74 31.45
C SER A 52 -1.96 40.17 30.05
N VAL A 53 -2.85 40.53 29.13
CA VAL A 53 -2.83 40.11 27.72
C VAL A 53 -2.91 41.35 26.84
N ASP A 54 -1.98 41.50 25.90
CA ASP A 54 -2.06 42.49 24.81
C ASP A 54 -2.21 41.76 23.48
N GLU A 55 -3.43 41.76 22.94
CA GLU A 55 -3.76 41.09 21.68
C GLU A 55 -3.19 41.81 20.45
N ASN A 56 -2.92 43.12 20.53
CA ASN A 56 -2.42 43.90 19.41
C ASN A 56 -0.95 43.60 19.12
N THR A 57 -0.16 43.43 20.19
CA THR A 57 1.26 43.08 20.11
C THR A 57 1.51 41.57 20.23
N MET A 58 0.46 40.77 20.48
CA MET A 58 0.55 39.35 20.79
C MET A 58 1.51 39.08 21.96
N SER A 59 1.35 39.86 23.03
CA SER A 59 2.16 39.76 24.24
C SER A 59 1.36 39.23 25.42
N LEU A 60 1.97 38.31 26.17
CA LEU A 60 1.44 37.76 27.42
C LEU A 60 2.37 38.11 28.57
N THR A 61 1.81 38.68 29.64
CA THR A 61 2.54 38.92 30.89
C THR A 61 2.11 37.87 31.90
N MET A 62 3.07 37.13 32.45
CA MET A 62 2.85 36.09 33.45
C MET A 62 3.76 36.32 34.66
N LYS A 63 3.38 35.78 35.82
CA LYS A 63 4.32 35.71 36.95
C LYS A 63 5.49 34.80 36.59
N LYS A 64 6.69 35.16 37.01
CA LYS A 64 7.92 34.39 36.78
C LYS A 64 7.79 32.96 37.32
N SER A 65 7.14 32.78 38.47
CA SER A 65 6.83 31.46 39.04
C SER A 65 5.99 30.56 38.12
N VAL A 66 5.03 31.12 37.37
CA VAL A 66 4.25 30.38 36.38
C VAL A 66 5.16 29.93 35.24
N ILE A 67 5.97 30.84 34.66
CA ILE A 67 6.90 30.49 33.57
C ILE A 67 7.92 29.45 34.01
N ASP A 68 8.46 29.59 35.22
CA ASP A 68 9.45 28.67 35.77
C ASP A 68 8.87 27.29 36.08
N SER A 69 7.55 27.18 36.25
CA SER A 69 6.85 25.91 36.40
C SER A 69 6.65 25.15 35.08
N ILE A 70 6.80 25.83 33.93
CA ILE A 70 6.62 25.20 32.61
C ILE A 70 7.84 24.35 32.29
N ASP A 71 7.73 23.04 32.47
CA ASP A 71 8.77 22.08 32.08
C ASP A 71 8.41 21.23 30.84
N THR A 72 7.16 21.31 30.39
CA THR A 72 6.64 20.55 29.24
C THR A 72 5.69 21.40 28.41
N LEU A 73 5.85 21.38 27.08
CA LEU A 73 4.88 21.98 26.14
C LEU A 73 4.33 20.96 25.15
N MET A 74 3.00 20.83 25.13
CA MET A 74 2.26 19.97 24.18
C MET A 74 1.55 20.82 23.12
N MET A 75 2.17 20.91 21.95
CA MET A 75 1.82 21.82 20.85
C MET A 75 1.66 21.10 19.49
N ASN A 76 1.43 19.78 19.53
CA ASN A 76 1.20 18.97 18.32
C ASN A 76 -0.05 19.43 17.55
N SER A 77 0.03 19.49 16.22
CA SER A 77 -1.12 19.74 15.32
C SER A 77 -1.87 21.04 15.60
N LYS A 78 -1.14 22.12 15.95
CA LYS A 78 -1.72 23.42 16.29
C LYS A 78 -1.63 24.46 15.18
N GLY A 79 -1.06 24.10 14.02
CA GLY A 79 -0.84 25.04 12.92
C GLY A 79 0.18 26.12 13.27
N ILE A 80 1.16 25.80 14.12
CA ILE A 80 2.22 26.72 14.55
C ILE A 80 3.31 26.76 13.48
N SER A 81 3.79 27.96 13.15
CA SER A 81 4.87 28.20 12.18
C SER A 81 6.09 28.88 12.80
N ASP A 82 5.91 29.65 13.88
CA ASP A 82 6.97 30.36 14.58
C ASP A 82 6.85 30.12 16.09
N ILE A 83 7.96 29.74 16.73
CA ILE A 83 8.04 29.42 18.16
C ILE A 83 8.72 30.53 18.98
N THR A 84 8.88 31.73 18.43
CA THR A 84 9.40 32.91 19.16
C THR A 84 8.58 33.13 20.43
N GLY A 85 9.27 33.36 21.54
CA GLY A 85 8.73 33.45 22.90
C GLY A 85 9.08 32.24 23.76
N ILE A 86 9.33 31.07 23.15
CA ILE A 86 9.71 29.84 23.86
C ILE A 86 11.05 30.00 24.60
N GLU A 87 11.94 30.88 24.14
CA GLU A 87 13.25 31.13 24.75
C GLU A 87 13.17 31.68 26.18
N LYS A 88 11.99 32.16 26.60
CA LYS A 88 11.73 32.65 27.96
C LYS A 88 11.39 31.53 28.95
N MET A 89 11.03 30.34 28.46
CA MET A 89 10.64 29.18 29.28
C MET A 89 11.87 28.30 29.58
N THR A 90 12.83 28.84 30.33
CA THR A 90 14.17 28.26 30.50
C THR A 90 14.22 26.92 31.25
N ASN A 91 13.13 26.54 31.93
CA ASN A 91 13.01 25.29 32.67
C ASN A 91 12.42 24.14 31.85
N LEU A 92 12.14 24.36 30.56
CA LEU A 92 11.64 23.31 29.66
C LEU A 92 12.58 22.10 29.62
N LYS A 93 11.98 20.93 29.80
CA LYS A 93 12.59 19.60 29.68
C LYS A 93 12.08 18.87 28.44
N GLU A 94 10.81 19.07 28.09
CA GLU A 94 10.17 18.35 27.00
C GLU A 94 9.34 19.28 26.11
N ILE A 95 9.49 19.14 24.79
CA ILE A 95 8.71 19.88 23.81
C ILE A 95 8.13 18.94 22.75
N TYR A 96 6.84 19.11 22.47
CA TYR A 96 6.09 18.35 21.48
C TYR A 96 5.43 19.34 20.51
N PHE A 97 5.94 19.45 19.28
CA PHE A 97 5.49 20.34 18.22
C PHE A 97 5.31 19.60 16.88
N GLU A 98 4.97 18.31 16.91
CA GLU A 98 4.76 17.50 15.71
C GLU A 98 3.56 17.98 14.87
N ASN A 99 3.61 17.75 13.56
CA ASN A 99 2.54 18.08 12.61
C ASN A 99 2.19 19.58 12.62
N ASN A 100 3.21 20.42 12.44
CA ASN A 100 3.08 21.87 12.37
C ASN A 100 3.76 22.38 11.08
N SER A 101 4.08 23.67 11.00
CA SER A 101 4.76 24.29 9.85
C SER A 101 6.01 25.06 10.29
N ILE A 102 6.69 24.55 11.32
CA ILE A 102 7.88 25.19 11.90
C ILE A 102 9.07 24.98 10.97
N SER A 103 9.78 26.07 10.66
CA SER A 103 11.03 26.05 9.89
C SER A 103 12.25 26.46 10.71
N ASN A 104 12.06 27.38 11.67
CA ASN A 104 13.12 27.97 12.47
C ASN A 104 13.02 27.53 13.93
N ILE A 105 14.10 26.91 14.43
CA ILE A 105 14.24 26.49 15.82
C ILE A 105 15.32 27.26 16.61
N GLU A 106 15.84 28.38 16.10
CA GLU A 106 16.78 29.24 16.85
C GLU A 106 16.28 29.60 18.27
N PRO A 107 14.96 29.84 18.51
CA PRO A 107 14.47 30.14 19.86
C PRO A 107 14.77 29.08 20.94
N ILE A 108 15.05 27.82 20.60
CA ILE A 108 15.34 26.78 21.60
C ILE A 108 16.82 26.67 22.00
N LYS A 109 17.72 27.42 21.36
CA LYS A 109 19.18 27.27 21.46
C LYS A 109 19.77 27.29 22.88
N ASN A 110 19.16 28.04 23.78
CA ASN A 110 19.63 28.19 25.16
C ASN A 110 18.78 27.44 26.19
N LEU A 111 17.86 26.57 25.75
CA LEU A 111 17.01 25.77 26.63
C LEU A 111 17.75 24.52 27.13
N ASN A 112 18.84 24.74 27.87
CA ASN A 112 19.80 23.70 28.26
C ASN A 112 19.22 22.58 29.14
N ASN A 113 18.01 22.75 29.68
CA ASN A 113 17.30 21.73 30.46
C ASN A 113 16.54 20.71 29.58
N LEU A 114 16.46 20.95 28.26
CA LEU A 114 15.78 20.05 27.33
C LEU A 114 16.41 18.66 27.32
N LYS A 115 15.55 17.66 27.46
CA LYS A 115 15.84 16.23 27.38
C LYS A 115 15.15 15.58 26.20
N THR A 116 14.02 16.13 25.77
CA THR A 116 13.13 15.50 24.81
C THR A 116 12.60 16.52 23.81
N ILE A 117 12.78 16.23 22.52
CA ILE A 117 12.26 17.04 21.41
C ILE A 117 11.47 16.13 20.47
N TYR A 118 10.18 16.44 20.30
CA TYR A 118 9.32 15.87 19.27
C TYR A 118 8.88 16.97 18.30
N MET A 119 9.42 17.00 17.09
CA MET A 119 9.08 17.98 16.05
C MET A 119 8.99 17.35 14.66
N ALA A 120 8.58 16.08 14.59
CA ALA A 120 8.35 15.39 13.33
C ALA A 120 7.23 16.06 12.50
N ASN A 121 7.27 15.90 11.18
CA ASN A 121 6.29 16.49 10.24
C ASN A 121 6.24 18.03 10.37
N ASN A 122 7.37 18.67 10.10
CA ASN A 122 7.52 20.12 10.00
C ASN A 122 8.32 20.45 8.73
N ILE A 123 8.87 21.65 8.62
CA ILE A 123 9.71 22.07 7.49
C ILE A 123 11.10 22.56 7.95
N ILE A 124 11.61 21.96 9.03
CA ILE A 124 12.90 22.30 9.63
C ILE A 124 14.03 21.85 8.71
N SER A 125 14.99 22.74 8.42
CA SER A 125 16.20 22.40 7.67
C SER A 125 17.49 22.64 8.45
N ASP A 126 17.49 23.62 9.35
CA ASP A 126 18.64 23.96 10.20
C ASP A 126 18.41 23.50 11.63
N ILE A 127 19.29 22.62 12.11
CA ILE A 127 19.31 22.13 13.49
C ILE A 127 20.57 22.55 14.26
N SER A 128 21.31 23.54 13.76
CA SER A 128 22.42 24.18 14.48
C SER A 128 22.06 24.68 15.89
N PRO A 129 20.81 25.09 16.20
CA PRO A 129 20.41 25.48 17.56
C PRO A 129 20.54 24.35 18.59
N LEU A 130 20.61 23.08 18.17
CA LEU A 130 20.74 21.94 19.09
C LEU A 130 22.16 21.74 19.64
N LYS A 131 23.16 22.44 19.09
CA LYS A 131 24.59 22.15 19.32
C LYS A 131 25.02 22.14 20.78
N ASP A 132 24.44 23.01 21.62
CA ASP A 132 24.83 23.15 23.02
C ASP A 132 23.84 22.44 23.98
N LEU A 133 22.77 21.83 23.46
CA LEU A 133 21.72 21.14 24.22
C LEU A 133 22.15 19.72 24.63
N THR A 134 23.27 19.62 25.35
CA THR A 134 23.94 18.36 25.69
C THR A 134 23.17 17.41 26.61
N ASN A 135 22.08 17.87 27.25
CA ASN A 135 21.20 17.07 28.09
C ASN A 135 20.14 16.27 27.32
N LEU A 136 20.07 16.42 25.99
CA LEU A 136 19.11 15.72 25.15
C LEU A 136 19.31 14.20 25.19
N LYS A 137 18.19 13.49 25.38
CA LYS A 137 18.09 12.02 25.42
C LYS A 137 17.25 11.49 24.26
N THR A 138 16.27 12.26 23.81
CA THR A 138 15.34 11.87 22.74
C THR A 138 15.17 13.01 21.75
N ILE A 139 15.42 12.72 20.47
CA ILE A 139 15.23 13.66 19.36
C ILE A 139 14.41 12.96 18.27
N MET A 140 13.21 13.48 17.99
CA MET A 140 12.32 13.02 16.93
C MET A 140 12.08 14.16 15.94
N LEU A 141 12.76 14.09 14.80
CA LEU A 141 12.77 15.10 13.74
C LEU A 141 12.44 14.50 12.37
N GLY A 142 11.75 13.35 12.35
CA GLY A 142 11.35 12.68 11.12
C GLY A 142 10.45 13.55 10.23
N ASN A 143 10.52 13.36 8.91
CA ASN A 143 9.75 14.11 7.90
C ASN A 143 9.93 15.63 8.03
N ASN A 144 11.16 16.07 7.79
CA ASN A 144 11.58 17.47 7.75
C ASN A 144 12.45 17.68 6.48
N LYS A 145 13.29 18.72 6.43
CA LYS A 145 14.18 19.05 5.32
C LYS A 145 15.64 19.10 5.76
N ILE A 146 16.02 18.28 6.74
CA ILE A 146 17.35 18.30 7.35
C ILE A 146 18.34 17.59 6.44
N SER A 147 19.46 18.22 6.12
CA SER A 147 20.57 17.60 5.39
C SER A 147 21.87 17.53 6.19
N ASP A 148 22.06 18.46 7.14
CA ASP A 148 23.22 18.53 8.02
C ASP A 148 22.81 18.25 9.47
N ILE A 149 23.48 17.28 10.10
CA ILE A 149 23.29 16.90 11.50
C ILE A 149 24.55 17.13 12.34
N SER A 150 25.49 17.94 11.86
CA SER A 150 26.77 18.26 12.53
C SER A 150 26.60 18.78 13.96
N SER A 151 25.47 19.42 14.28
CA SER A 151 25.14 19.90 15.62
C SER A 151 24.94 18.79 16.66
N LEU A 152 24.71 17.54 16.25
CA LEU A 152 24.49 16.43 17.19
C LEU A 152 25.79 15.89 17.81
N ASN A 153 26.96 16.34 17.37
CA ASN A 153 28.26 15.77 17.77
C ASN A 153 28.62 15.90 19.26
N SER A 154 27.97 16.82 19.98
CA SER A 154 28.17 17.10 21.40
C SER A 154 27.23 16.29 22.30
N ILE A 155 26.15 15.70 21.76
CA ILE A 155 25.05 15.08 22.51
C ILE A 155 25.35 13.60 22.77
N LYS A 156 26.42 13.32 23.50
CA LYS A 156 26.95 11.95 23.75
C LYS A 156 25.96 11.01 24.44
N ASP A 157 25.02 11.61 25.15
CA ASP A 157 24.07 10.99 26.05
C ASP A 157 22.73 10.63 25.39
N LEU A 158 22.63 10.84 24.07
CA LEU A 158 21.46 10.58 23.25
C LEU A 158 21.13 9.07 23.20
N VAL A 159 19.88 8.73 23.49
CA VAL A 159 19.40 7.33 23.54
C VAL A 159 18.52 7.00 22.34
N THR A 160 17.74 7.97 21.89
CA THR A 160 16.74 7.80 20.84
C THR A 160 16.89 8.90 19.80
N LEU A 161 17.10 8.50 18.55
CA LEU A 161 17.17 9.42 17.42
C LEU A 161 16.30 8.92 16.26
N ASP A 162 15.32 9.74 15.87
CA ASP A 162 14.58 9.58 14.62
C ASP A 162 14.79 10.82 13.75
N VAL A 163 15.43 10.63 12.59
CA VAL A 163 15.60 11.63 11.54
C VAL A 163 15.18 11.05 10.18
N GLN A 164 14.22 10.12 10.17
CA GLN A 164 13.75 9.52 8.93
C GLN A 164 13.11 10.54 7.99
N ARG A 165 13.03 10.25 6.68
CA ARG A 165 12.40 11.14 5.69
C ARG A 165 12.99 12.55 5.73
N ASN A 166 14.30 12.63 5.58
CA ASN A 166 15.07 13.86 5.49
C ASN A 166 16.03 13.75 4.29
N GLU A 167 17.03 14.61 4.22
CA GLU A 167 18.00 14.67 3.11
C GLU A 167 19.43 14.36 3.57
N ILE A 168 19.59 13.59 4.65
CA ILE A 168 20.87 13.32 5.29
C ILE A 168 21.69 12.35 4.45
N SER A 169 22.95 12.68 4.18
CA SER A 169 23.91 11.79 3.51
C SER A 169 25.08 11.38 4.40
N ASN A 170 25.47 12.22 5.35
CA ASN A 170 26.57 11.98 6.28
C ASN A 170 26.04 11.87 7.72
N ILE A 171 26.40 10.78 8.41
CA ILE A 171 26.03 10.53 9.80
C ILE A 171 27.21 10.52 10.78
N ASP A 172 28.41 10.98 10.39
CA ASP A 172 29.59 11.03 11.26
C ASP A 172 29.37 11.84 12.53
N ALA A 173 28.47 12.82 12.48
CA ALA A 173 28.10 13.63 13.64
C ALA A 173 27.61 12.78 14.83
N ILE A 174 26.94 11.65 14.59
CA ILE A 174 26.44 10.79 15.68
C ILE A 174 27.47 9.77 16.16
N LYS A 175 28.69 9.71 15.60
CA LYS A 175 29.70 8.70 15.95
C LYS A 175 30.06 8.64 17.44
N MET A 176 29.95 9.77 18.15
CA MET A 176 30.21 9.86 19.59
C MET A 176 28.98 9.63 20.48
N CYS A 177 27.79 9.47 19.88
CA CYS A 177 26.53 9.19 20.58
C CYS A 177 26.41 7.68 20.90
N THR A 178 27.30 7.16 21.74
CA THR A 178 27.41 5.71 21.98
C THR A 178 26.26 5.13 22.81
N ALA A 179 25.43 5.98 23.42
CA ALA A 179 24.26 5.58 24.20
C ALA A 179 22.99 5.28 23.36
N ILE A 180 23.05 5.44 22.03
CA ILE A 180 21.90 5.23 21.15
C ILE A 180 21.47 3.76 21.18
N HIS A 181 20.20 3.53 21.52
CA HIS A 181 19.54 2.22 21.49
C HIS A 181 18.49 2.11 20.38
N TYR A 182 17.83 3.22 20.02
CA TYR A 182 16.87 3.31 18.93
C TYR A 182 17.36 4.33 17.91
N LEU A 183 17.54 3.89 16.67
CA LEU A 183 18.03 4.73 15.59
C LEU A 183 17.18 4.54 14.33
N CYS A 184 16.46 5.59 13.93
CA CYS A 184 15.69 5.62 12.69
C CYS A 184 16.26 6.62 11.68
N LEU A 185 16.80 6.08 10.58
CA LEU A 185 17.44 6.79 9.48
C LEU A 185 16.76 6.52 8.13
N ASN A 186 15.58 5.90 8.15
CA ASN A 186 14.86 5.49 6.94
C ASN A 186 14.64 6.67 5.98
N ASN A 187 14.63 6.42 4.67
CA ASN A 187 14.30 7.44 3.65
C ASN A 187 15.22 8.67 3.75
N ASN A 188 16.52 8.46 3.58
CA ASN A 188 17.53 9.51 3.52
C ASN A 188 18.44 9.26 2.28
N LYS A 189 19.60 9.89 2.22
CA LYS A 189 20.60 9.77 1.13
C LYS A 189 21.88 9.11 1.64
N ILE A 190 21.80 8.23 2.64
CA ILE A 190 22.95 7.64 3.33
C ILE A 190 23.57 6.53 2.48
N THR A 191 24.90 6.49 2.44
CA THR A 191 25.68 5.46 1.73
C THR A 191 26.63 4.67 2.65
N SER A 192 27.11 5.27 3.75
CA SER A 192 27.94 4.61 4.77
C SER A 192 27.32 4.73 6.15
N ILE A 193 27.50 3.67 6.96
CA ILE A 193 27.07 3.60 8.35
C ILE A 193 28.24 3.38 9.33
N ASP A 194 29.47 3.71 8.95
CA ASP A 194 30.67 3.51 9.80
C ASP A 194 30.59 4.23 11.15
N ALA A 195 29.83 5.32 11.21
CA ALA A 195 29.56 6.05 12.46
C ALA A 195 28.93 5.17 13.55
N LEU A 196 28.25 4.07 13.19
CA LEU A 196 27.52 3.22 14.12
C LEU A 196 28.41 2.23 14.89
N LYS A 197 29.66 2.03 14.48
CA LYS A 197 30.53 0.91 14.92
C LYS A 197 30.63 0.69 16.44
N ASN A 198 30.58 1.77 17.22
CA ASN A 198 30.78 1.75 18.68
C ASN A 198 29.48 1.95 19.48
N MET A 199 28.31 1.85 18.83
CA MET A 199 27.01 2.01 19.47
C MET A 199 26.48 0.66 19.96
N ASN A 200 25.57 0.70 20.94
CA ASN A 200 24.88 -0.49 21.45
C ASN A 200 23.41 -0.52 20.99
N ILE A 201 23.20 -0.49 19.68
CA ILE A 201 21.86 -0.34 19.09
C ILE A 201 21.02 -1.61 19.31
N ILE A 202 19.76 -1.42 19.68
CA ILE A 202 18.76 -2.48 19.87
C ILE A 202 17.81 -2.53 18.66
N ASP A 203 17.38 -1.35 18.20
CA ASP A 203 16.48 -1.20 17.06
C ASP A 203 17.09 -0.25 16.03
N LEU A 204 17.38 -0.79 14.84
CA LEU A 204 18.04 -0.06 13.75
C LEU A 204 17.18 -0.09 12.50
N TYR A 205 16.83 1.10 12.01
CA TYR A 205 16.07 1.30 10.78
C TYR A 205 16.87 2.17 9.81
N ILE A 206 17.32 1.58 8.71
CA ILE A 206 18.15 2.22 7.67
C ILE A 206 17.60 2.00 6.26
N GLY A 207 16.35 1.55 6.14
CA GLY A 207 15.71 1.25 4.87
C GLY A 207 15.54 2.48 3.97
N ASN A 208 15.43 2.26 2.66
CA ASN A 208 15.28 3.32 1.66
C ASN A 208 16.46 4.31 1.70
N ASN A 209 17.67 3.78 1.55
CA ASN A 209 18.92 4.53 1.44
C ASN A 209 19.74 3.96 0.26
N SER A 210 21.04 4.17 0.23
CA SER A 210 21.96 3.60 -0.77
C SER A 210 23.14 2.88 -0.11
N ILE A 211 22.87 2.20 1.01
CA ILE A 211 23.88 1.51 1.82
C ILE A 211 24.21 0.16 1.17
N SER A 212 25.51 -0.14 1.04
CA SER A 212 25.98 -1.44 0.55
C SER A 212 26.79 -2.23 1.57
N ASP A 213 27.52 -1.53 2.45
CA ASP A 213 28.32 -2.14 3.51
C ASP A 213 27.62 -1.98 4.86
N ILE A 214 27.44 -3.10 5.56
CA ILE A 214 26.88 -3.18 6.91
C ILE A 214 27.89 -3.71 7.93
N SER A 215 29.18 -3.73 7.62
CA SER A 215 30.26 -4.18 8.51
C SER A 215 30.28 -3.47 9.87
N ALA A 216 29.84 -2.22 9.90
CA ALA A 216 29.72 -1.41 11.11
C ALA A 216 28.85 -2.06 12.20
N ILE A 217 27.86 -2.91 11.83
CA ILE A 217 26.95 -3.54 12.81
C ILE A 217 27.39 -4.93 13.28
N SER A 218 28.55 -5.43 12.84
CA SER A 218 29.05 -6.79 13.13
C SER A 218 29.11 -7.16 14.62
N ASN A 219 29.28 -6.18 15.50
CA ASN A 219 29.37 -6.37 16.95
C ASN A 219 28.13 -5.90 17.73
N HIS A 220 27.02 -5.58 17.05
CA HIS A 220 25.79 -5.10 17.70
C HIS A 220 24.99 -6.27 18.29
N THR A 221 25.57 -7.01 19.23
CA THR A 221 25.02 -8.28 19.74
C THR A 221 23.68 -8.14 20.46
N ASN A 222 23.28 -6.92 20.86
CA ASN A 222 21.98 -6.61 21.46
C ASN A 222 20.89 -6.25 20.43
N LEU A 223 21.23 -6.20 19.13
CA LEU A 223 20.31 -5.85 18.05
C LEU A 223 19.17 -6.89 17.95
N LYS A 224 17.93 -6.42 18.08
CA LYS A 224 16.71 -7.23 18.01
C LYS A 224 15.92 -6.97 16.73
N ILE A 225 15.91 -5.71 16.27
CA ILE A 225 15.21 -5.29 15.07
C ILE A 225 16.22 -4.64 14.13
N PHE A 226 16.33 -5.21 12.93
CA PHE A 226 17.11 -4.61 11.85
C PHE A 226 16.27 -4.53 10.58
N LYS A 227 15.96 -3.31 10.16
CA LYS A 227 15.23 -3.03 8.93
C LYS A 227 16.10 -2.23 7.97
N ALA A 228 16.49 -2.86 6.87
CA ALA A 228 17.39 -2.32 5.86
C ALA A 228 16.88 -2.57 4.44
N GLU A 229 15.56 -2.61 4.27
CA GLU A 229 14.91 -2.76 2.97
C GLU A 229 15.29 -1.64 2.00
N ASN A 230 15.24 -1.90 0.69
CA ASN A 230 15.53 -0.90 -0.35
C ASN A 230 16.91 -0.24 -0.17
N ASN A 231 17.96 -1.06 -0.23
CA ASN A 231 19.35 -0.64 -0.19
C ASN A 231 20.14 -1.38 -1.31
N LYS A 232 21.48 -1.42 -1.20
CA LYS A 232 22.37 -2.10 -2.16
C LYS A 232 23.21 -3.18 -1.46
N ILE A 233 22.67 -3.78 -0.40
CA ILE A 233 23.37 -4.77 0.41
C ILE A 233 23.49 -6.07 -0.37
N SER A 234 24.70 -6.62 -0.48
CA SER A 234 24.95 -7.90 -1.13
C SER A 234 25.51 -8.95 -0.16
N SER A 235 26.37 -8.52 0.77
CA SER A 235 26.90 -9.37 1.84
C SER A 235 26.16 -9.13 3.16
N ILE A 236 25.79 -10.22 3.81
CA ILE A 236 25.18 -10.22 5.15
C ILE A 236 26.05 -10.93 6.19
N GLU A 237 27.33 -11.16 5.89
CA GLU A 237 28.31 -11.71 6.85
C GLU A 237 28.29 -11.01 8.22
N PRO A 238 28.18 -9.66 8.30
CA PRO A 238 28.13 -8.96 9.58
C PRO A 238 26.97 -9.39 10.50
N LEU A 239 25.94 -10.05 9.97
CA LEU A 239 24.81 -10.51 10.78
C LEU A 239 25.11 -11.81 11.55
N SER A 240 26.18 -12.54 11.22
CA SER A 240 26.43 -13.93 11.64
C SER A 240 26.32 -14.21 13.15
N ASN A 241 26.63 -13.21 13.99
CA ASN A 241 26.69 -13.36 15.45
C ASN A 241 25.62 -12.54 16.19
N LEU A 242 24.66 -11.94 15.48
CA LEU A 242 23.62 -11.10 16.07
C LEU A 242 22.45 -11.95 16.61
N ILE A 243 22.77 -12.91 17.47
CA ILE A 243 21.88 -14.02 17.88
C ILE A 243 20.60 -13.58 18.62
N ASN A 244 20.53 -12.33 19.07
CA ASN A 244 19.34 -11.73 19.69
C ASN A 244 18.34 -11.17 18.67
N MET A 245 18.65 -11.22 17.37
CA MET A 245 17.78 -10.76 16.30
C MET A 245 16.43 -11.48 16.33
N GLN A 246 15.34 -10.70 16.26
CA GLN A 246 13.95 -11.18 16.24
C GLN A 246 13.24 -10.82 14.94
N THR A 247 13.56 -9.63 14.40
CA THR A 247 12.94 -9.08 13.18
C THR A 247 14.01 -8.61 12.21
N LEU A 248 14.03 -9.19 11.02
CA LEU A 248 15.02 -8.87 9.98
C LEU A 248 14.35 -8.60 8.64
N TYR A 249 14.50 -7.37 8.14
CA TYR A 249 13.97 -6.93 6.85
C TYR A 249 15.12 -6.54 5.94
N LEU A 250 15.28 -7.29 4.85
CA LEU A 250 16.35 -7.15 3.87
C LEU A 250 15.81 -7.18 2.43
N ASN A 251 14.50 -7.01 2.24
CA ASN A 251 13.90 -7.01 0.92
C ASN A 251 14.40 -5.86 0.03
N ASN A 252 14.39 -6.07 -1.29
CA ASN A 252 14.88 -5.11 -2.28
C ASN A 252 16.36 -4.74 -2.05
N ASN A 253 17.22 -5.76 -2.07
CA ASN A 253 18.67 -5.64 -1.98
C ASN A 253 19.31 -6.53 -3.07
N ASN A 254 20.61 -6.82 -2.96
CA ASN A 254 21.37 -7.63 -3.92
C ASN A 254 21.92 -8.92 -3.29
N ILE A 255 21.18 -9.49 -2.34
CA ILE A 255 21.63 -10.65 -1.55
C ILE A 255 21.49 -11.92 -2.38
N THR A 256 22.53 -12.75 -2.37
CA THR A 256 22.55 -14.08 -3.03
C THR A 256 22.76 -15.22 -2.03
N ASP A 257 23.58 -14.98 -1.00
CA ASP A 257 23.91 -15.96 0.03
C ASP A 257 23.29 -15.58 1.39
N VAL A 258 22.57 -16.54 1.98
CA VAL A 258 21.94 -16.40 3.29
C VAL A 258 22.59 -17.30 4.36
N SER A 259 23.74 -17.92 4.08
CA SER A 259 24.47 -18.83 4.98
C SER A 259 24.71 -18.26 6.38
N HIS A 260 24.94 -16.95 6.46
CA HIS A 260 25.18 -16.19 7.68
C HIS A 260 23.95 -16.02 8.59
N LEU A 261 22.75 -16.42 8.15
CA LEU A 261 21.54 -16.37 8.98
C LEU A 261 21.40 -17.60 9.90
N SER A 262 22.18 -18.66 9.69
CA SER A 262 22.00 -19.97 10.33
C SER A 262 22.02 -19.98 11.86
N LYS A 263 22.67 -19.00 12.49
CA LYS A 263 22.75 -18.89 13.96
C LYS A 263 21.65 -17.99 14.57
N LEU A 264 20.85 -17.30 13.76
CA LEU A 264 19.88 -16.31 14.21
C LEU A 264 18.57 -16.95 14.66
N THR A 265 18.67 -17.96 15.53
CA THR A 265 17.57 -18.85 15.92
C THR A 265 16.44 -18.17 16.69
N ASN A 266 16.61 -16.91 17.10
CA ASN A 266 15.58 -16.08 17.72
C ASN A 266 14.71 -15.30 16.72
N ILE A 267 14.99 -15.37 15.42
CA ILE A 267 14.19 -14.70 14.40
C ILE A 267 12.77 -15.27 14.40
N VAL A 268 11.80 -14.35 14.48
CA VAL A 268 10.37 -14.61 14.37
C VAL A 268 9.82 -14.15 13.02
N THR A 269 10.36 -13.03 12.52
CA THR A 269 9.92 -12.38 11.28
C THR A 269 11.13 -12.16 10.36
N LEU A 270 11.07 -12.73 9.15
CA LEU A 270 12.12 -12.64 8.14
C LEU A 270 11.55 -12.25 6.77
N GLU A 271 12.02 -11.13 6.25
CA GLU A 271 11.62 -10.59 4.96
C GLU A 271 12.84 -10.46 4.04
N LEU A 272 12.86 -11.25 2.98
CA LEU A 272 13.97 -11.39 2.03
C LEU A 272 13.54 -11.19 0.57
N SER A 273 12.34 -10.66 0.34
CA SER A 273 11.79 -10.53 -1.01
C SER A 273 12.64 -9.66 -1.94
N ASN A 274 12.56 -9.92 -3.25
CA ASN A 274 13.26 -9.14 -4.27
C ASN A 274 14.76 -9.04 -4.01
N ASN A 275 15.39 -10.22 -3.99
CA ASN A 275 16.83 -10.44 -3.95
C ASN A 275 17.18 -11.47 -5.04
N ASN A 276 18.39 -12.02 -5.00
CA ASN A 276 18.86 -13.03 -5.95
C ASN A 276 19.16 -14.37 -5.25
N ILE A 277 18.38 -14.70 -4.21
CA ILE A 277 18.58 -15.90 -3.38
C ILE A 277 18.13 -17.14 -4.16
N SER A 278 18.91 -18.21 -4.08
CA SER A 278 18.57 -19.51 -4.70
C SER A 278 18.58 -20.68 -3.71
N LYS A 279 19.38 -20.58 -2.64
CA LYS A 279 19.50 -21.58 -1.59
C LYS A 279 19.13 -20.99 -0.25
N ILE A 280 18.44 -21.77 0.57
CA ILE A 280 17.93 -21.34 1.88
C ILE A 280 18.24 -22.35 3.00
N ASP A 281 19.24 -23.22 2.82
CA ASP A 281 19.64 -24.24 3.80
C ASP A 281 19.90 -23.66 5.20
N ALA A 282 20.40 -22.41 5.23
CA ALA A 282 20.65 -21.65 6.44
C ALA A 282 19.41 -21.42 7.31
N LEU A 283 18.21 -21.46 6.73
CA LEU A 283 16.97 -21.20 7.46
C LEU A 283 16.48 -22.41 8.28
N SER A 284 17.06 -23.59 8.07
CA SER A 284 16.57 -24.87 8.60
C SER A 284 16.46 -24.97 10.12
N ASN A 285 17.22 -24.16 10.86
CA ASN A 285 17.23 -24.16 12.33
C ASN A 285 16.59 -22.93 12.96
N LEU A 286 15.90 -22.09 12.18
CA LEU A 286 15.20 -20.90 12.68
C LEU A 286 13.86 -21.28 13.33
N ASN A 287 13.94 -22.06 14.41
CA ASN A 287 12.78 -22.73 15.01
C ASN A 287 11.70 -21.80 15.58
N LYS A 288 11.98 -20.49 15.74
CA LYS A 288 11.00 -19.48 16.17
C LYS A 288 10.37 -18.70 14.99
N LEU A 289 10.75 -19.03 13.76
CA LEU A 289 10.30 -18.34 12.55
C LEU A 289 8.83 -18.66 12.27
N HIS A 290 7.99 -17.63 12.35
CA HIS A 290 6.55 -17.74 12.10
C HIS A 290 6.10 -17.00 10.85
N TYR A 291 6.81 -15.93 10.47
CA TYR A 291 6.49 -15.11 9.30
C TYR A 291 7.71 -15.06 8.39
N LEU A 292 7.59 -15.67 7.21
CA LEU A 292 8.66 -15.77 6.23
C LEU A 292 8.19 -15.31 4.85
N VAL A 293 8.91 -14.35 4.28
CA VAL A 293 8.64 -13.80 2.95
C VAL A 293 9.90 -13.89 2.08
N LEU A 294 9.76 -14.60 0.98
CA LEU A 294 10.83 -14.99 0.05
C LEU A 294 10.51 -14.58 -1.40
N ASN A 295 9.55 -13.68 -1.59
CA ASN A 295 8.95 -13.39 -2.88
C ASN A 295 9.99 -12.87 -3.88
N LYS A 296 9.83 -13.14 -5.17
CA LYS A 296 10.71 -12.58 -6.22
C LYS A 296 12.20 -12.89 -5.97
N ASN A 297 12.51 -14.17 -5.81
CA ASN A 297 13.89 -14.67 -5.73
C ASN A 297 14.11 -15.73 -6.86
N SER A 298 15.14 -16.56 -6.74
CA SER A 298 15.42 -17.68 -7.65
C SER A 298 15.42 -19.03 -6.93
N ILE A 299 14.61 -19.18 -5.88
CA ILE A 299 14.54 -20.37 -5.05
C ILE A 299 13.84 -21.49 -5.81
N THR A 300 14.40 -22.70 -5.74
CA THR A 300 13.83 -23.91 -6.35
C THR A 300 13.39 -24.95 -5.31
N ASP A 301 14.04 -24.94 -4.13
CA ASP A 301 13.82 -25.93 -3.07
C ASP A 301 13.45 -25.26 -1.75
N LEU A 302 12.34 -25.68 -1.17
CA LEU A 302 11.85 -25.26 0.15
C LEU A 302 12.02 -26.34 1.22
N SER A 303 12.65 -27.48 0.91
CA SER A 303 12.91 -28.56 1.86
C SER A 303 13.61 -28.14 3.16
N PRO A 304 14.47 -27.10 3.19
CA PRO A 304 15.04 -26.61 4.45
C PRO A 304 14.00 -26.13 5.46
N LEU A 305 12.78 -25.77 5.02
CA LEU A 305 11.71 -25.26 5.88
C LEU A 305 10.90 -26.38 6.56
N ASN A 306 11.09 -27.66 6.18
CA ASN A 306 10.24 -28.77 6.59
C ASN A 306 10.10 -28.91 8.13
N GLY A 307 11.19 -28.67 8.86
CA GLY A 307 11.25 -28.78 10.33
C GLY A 307 10.67 -27.59 11.09
N LEU A 308 10.24 -26.52 10.41
CA LEU A 308 9.79 -25.27 11.02
C LEU A 308 8.26 -25.22 11.21
N GLU A 309 7.81 -24.38 12.13
CA GLU A 309 6.39 -24.15 12.48
C GLU A 309 5.90 -22.80 11.92
N ILE A 310 6.19 -22.53 10.65
CA ILE A 310 5.82 -21.27 10.00
C ILE A 310 4.29 -21.14 9.95
N ILE A 311 3.80 -19.93 10.19
CA ILE A 311 2.38 -19.58 10.16
C ILE A 311 2.03 -18.94 8.82
N ASP A 312 2.86 -18.00 8.35
CA ASP A 312 2.66 -17.33 7.06
C ASP A 312 3.91 -17.49 6.20
N LEU A 313 3.74 -18.18 5.07
CA LEU A 313 4.78 -18.39 4.08
C LEU A 313 4.40 -17.76 2.75
N TYR A 314 5.19 -16.77 2.33
CA TYR A 314 5.11 -16.18 1.00
C TYR A 314 6.39 -16.50 0.25
N ALA A 315 6.27 -17.19 -0.88
CA ALA A 315 7.39 -17.52 -1.76
C ALA A 315 6.98 -17.40 -3.24
N ASN A 316 6.11 -16.44 -3.56
CA ASN A 316 5.63 -16.23 -4.92
C ASN A 316 6.73 -15.64 -5.83
N ASN A 317 6.60 -15.85 -7.14
CA ASN A 317 7.57 -15.44 -8.15
C ASN A 317 8.99 -15.99 -7.90
N ASN A 318 9.08 -17.30 -7.69
CA ASN A 318 10.34 -18.04 -7.57
C ASN A 318 10.45 -19.06 -8.73
N LYS A 319 11.27 -20.10 -8.55
CA LYS A 319 11.46 -21.20 -9.51
C LYS A 319 11.08 -22.55 -8.89
N ILE A 320 10.15 -22.56 -7.94
CA ILE A 320 9.72 -23.75 -7.21
C ILE A 320 8.91 -24.65 -8.16
N THR A 321 9.19 -25.95 -8.15
CA THR A 321 8.51 -26.94 -9.01
C THR A 321 7.66 -27.94 -8.24
N THR A 322 7.89 -28.09 -6.93
CA THR A 322 7.20 -29.06 -6.08
C THR A 322 6.93 -28.48 -4.70
N ILE A 323 5.91 -29.00 -4.02
CA ILE A 323 5.59 -28.71 -2.62
C ILE A 323 5.95 -29.89 -1.69
N ASP A 324 6.89 -30.74 -2.10
CA ASP A 324 7.32 -31.91 -1.33
C ASP A 324 7.86 -31.57 0.07
N PHE A 325 8.32 -30.34 0.28
CA PHE A 325 8.72 -29.85 1.60
C PHE A 325 7.60 -29.91 2.64
N LEU A 326 6.34 -29.98 2.21
CA LEU A 326 5.20 -30.18 3.10
C LEU A 326 5.03 -31.64 3.55
N LYS A 327 5.67 -32.61 2.89
CA LYS A 327 5.59 -34.01 3.26
C LYS A 327 6.21 -34.22 4.63
N ASN A 328 5.38 -34.61 5.60
CA ASN A 328 5.76 -34.78 7.01
C ASN A 328 6.24 -33.49 7.69
N SER A 329 5.84 -32.31 7.19
CA SER A 329 6.21 -31.04 7.79
C SER A 329 5.43 -30.71 9.05
N LYS A 330 6.14 -30.16 10.04
CA LYS A 330 5.51 -29.55 11.22
C LYS A 330 4.59 -28.39 10.84
N MET A 331 4.93 -27.71 9.75
CA MET A 331 4.20 -26.56 9.23
C MET A 331 2.77 -26.89 8.77
N LEU A 332 2.46 -28.15 8.42
CA LEU A 332 1.12 -28.53 7.93
C LEU A 332 -0.02 -28.20 8.91
N ASN A 333 0.28 -28.09 10.21
CA ASN A 333 -0.70 -27.78 11.25
C ASN A 333 -0.66 -26.31 11.69
N THR A 334 0.38 -25.55 11.36
CA THR A 334 0.54 -24.15 11.77
C THR A 334 0.22 -23.17 10.65
N LEU A 335 0.41 -23.60 9.40
CA LEU A 335 0.28 -22.74 8.22
C LEU A 335 -1.13 -22.18 8.10
N ARG A 336 -1.22 -20.86 8.13
CA ARG A 336 -2.42 -20.06 7.92
C ARG A 336 -2.46 -19.50 6.49
N VAL A 337 -1.33 -19.04 5.98
CA VAL A 337 -1.19 -18.49 4.62
C VAL A 337 -0.06 -19.20 3.88
N LEU A 338 -0.37 -19.64 2.66
CA LEU A 338 0.61 -20.15 1.72
C LEU A 338 0.45 -19.46 0.36
N ASP A 339 1.42 -18.62 0.01
CA ASP A 339 1.51 -18.04 -1.33
C ASP A 339 2.70 -18.59 -2.11
N LEU A 340 2.38 -19.36 -3.14
CA LEU A 340 3.32 -19.97 -4.09
C LEU A 340 3.00 -19.54 -5.53
N SER A 341 2.33 -18.40 -5.73
CA SER A 341 1.96 -17.90 -7.05
C SER A 341 3.19 -17.61 -7.92
N GLY A 342 3.08 -17.67 -9.25
CA GLY A 342 4.17 -17.33 -10.17
C GLY A 342 5.39 -18.27 -10.07
N ASN A 343 5.18 -19.53 -9.71
CA ASN A 343 6.19 -20.58 -9.70
C ASN A 343 5.99 -21.53 -10.89
N LYS A 344 6.48 -22.78 -10.79
CA LYS A 344 6.35 -23.82 -11.81
C LYS A 344 5.82 -25.12 -11.21
N ILE A 345 4.91 -25.00 -10.23
CA ILE A 345 4.35 -26.15 -9.51
C ILE A 345 3.38 -26.89 -10.43
N GLU A 346 3.55 -28.20 -10.51
CA GLU A 346 2.67 -29.09 -11.29
C GLU A 346 1.70 -29.86 -10.41
N TYR A 347 2.18 -30.37 -9.27
CA TYR A 347 1.41 -31.20 -8.35
C TYR A 347 1.34 -30.59 -6.96
N ILE A 348 0.14 -30.62 -6.37
CA ILE A 348 -0.10 -30.19 -5.00
C ILE A 348 -0.57 -31.33 -4.09
N SER A 349 -0.25 -32.57 -4.44
CA SER A 349 -0.73 -33.79 -3.74
C SER A 349 -0.31 -33.81 -2.27
N ASN A 350 0.82 -33.22 -1.89
CA ASN A 350 1.32 -33.19 -0.50
C ASN A 350 0.41 -32.40 0.46
N LEU A 351 -0.56 -31.65 -0.05
CA LEU A 351 -1.63 -31.08 0.78
C LEU A 351 -2.61 -32.14 1.33
N THR A 352 -2.52 -33.43 0.97
CA THR A 352 -3.36 -34.49 1.58
C THR A 352 -2.91 -34.90 2.98
N TYR A 353 -1.66 -34.61 3.38
CA TYR A 353 -1.05 -35.20 4.59
C TYR A 353 -1.48 -34.60 5.94
N SER A 354 -2.46 -33.68 5.94
CA SER A 354 -3.08 -33.19 7.19
C SER A 354 -4.57 -32.96 6.95
N ASN A 355 -5.43 -33.38 7.88
CA ASN A 355 -6.88 -33.11 7.81
C ASN A 355 -7.31 -31.89 8.64
N SER A 356 -6.41 -31.30 9.43
CA SER A 356 -6.72 -30.31 10.48
C SER A 356 -6.10 -28.92 10.23
N GLY A 357 -5.68 -28.64 9.00
CA GLY A 357 -4.86 -27.47 8.70
C GLY A 357 -5.54 -26.14 9.07
N ASN A 358 -4.79 -25.27 9.74
CA ASN A 358 -5.13 -23.86 9.98
C ASN A 358 -5.12 -23.01 8.70
N LEU A 359 -4.92 -23.63 7.54
CA LEU A 359 -4.79 -22.95 6.25
C LEU A 359 -6.09 -22.25 5.90
N LYS A 360 -6.01 -20.92 5.88
CA LYS A 360 -7.10 -20.02 5.52
C LYS A 360 -6.96 -19.48 4.11
N GLU A 361 -5.73 -19.30 3.66
CA GLU A 361 -5.45 -18.63 2.40
C GLU A 361 -4.41 -19.43 1.59
N LEU A 362 -4.80 -19.81 0.37
CA LEU A 362 -3.96 -20.55 -0.56
C LEU A 362 -3.90 -19.82 -1.90
N TYR A 363 -2.70 -19.39 -2.26
CA TYR A 363 -2.42 -18.68 -3.51
C TYR A 363 -1.45 -19.50 -4.37
N LEU A 364 -1.93 -19.91 -5.55
CA LEU A 364 -1.24 -20.77 -6.50
C LEU A 364 -1.41 -20.24 -7.94
N ASN A 365 -1.68 -18.93 -8.08
CA ASN A 365 -1.84 -18.29 -9.38
C ASN A 365 -0.58 -18.46 -10.24
N ASP A 366 -0.73 -18.46 -11.56
CA ASP A 366 0.38 -18.35 -12.51
C ASP A 366 1.45 -19.46 -12.37
N ASN A 367 1.09 -20.64 -11.86
CA ASN A 367 1.95 -21.84 -11.88
C ASN A 367 1.91 -22.57 -13.23
N LYS A 368 0.87 -22.29 -14.04
CA LYS A 368 0.69 -22.72 -15.44
C LYS A 368 0.57 -24.23 -15.69
N LEU A 369 0.88 -25.08 -14.71
CA LEU A 369 0.94 -26.55 -14.87
C LEU A 369 -0.03 -27.30 -13.97
N ILE A 370 -0.62 -26.65 -12.96
CA ILE A 370 -1.53 -27.32 -12.02
C ILE A 370 -2.80 -27.75 -12.73
N LYS A 371 -3.13 -29.05 -12.63
CA LYS A 371 -4.35 -29.65 -13.17
C LYS A 371 -5.25 -30.22 -12.07
N ASP A 372 -4.64 -30.97 -11.16
CA ASP A 372 -5.33 -31.67 -10.09
C ASP A 372 -5.25 -30.87 -8.78
N ILE A 373 -6.41 -30.60 -8.20
CA ILE A 373 -6.57 -29.91 -6.92
C ILE A 373 -7.29 -30.77 -5.86
N ASN A 374 -7.38 -32.08 -6.03
CA ASN A 374 -8.09 -32.98 -5.11
C ASN A 374 -7.54 -32.96 -3.68
N SER A 375 -6.26 -32.63 -3.53
CA SER A 375 -5.58 -32.56 -2.24
C SER A 375 -6.10 -31.46 -1.30
N ILE A 376 -6.89 -30.50 -1.80
CA ILE A 376 -7.49 -29.44 -0.96
C ILE A 376 -8.87 -29.83 -0.40
N SER A 377 -9.43 -30.98 -0.77
CA SER A 377 -10.82 -31.38 -0.44
C SER A 377 -11.19 -31.33 1.05
N ASN A 378 -10.22 -31.57 1.94
CA ASN A 378 -10.42 -31.55 3.39
C ASN A 378 -9.98 -30.23 4.06
N ARG A 379 -9.57 -29.21 3.29
CA ARG A 379 -9.10 -27.90 3.80
C ARG A 379 -10.27 -26.98 4.14
N THR A 380 -11.18 -27.46 4.99
CA THR A 380 -12.48 -26.83 5.29
C THR A 380 -12.39 -25.46 5.96
N ASN A 381 -11.22 -25.07 6.48
CA ASN A 381 -10.94 -23.74 7.02
C ASN A 381 -10.58 -22.69 5.95
N LEU A 382 -10.39 -23.09 4.68
CA LEU A 382 -10.06 -22.15 3.60
C LEU A 382 -11.13 -21.08 3.47
N GLU A 383 -10.67 -19.83 3.46
CA GLU A 383 -11.45 -18.62 3.23
C GLU A 383 -11.12 -18.01 1.84
N ILE A 384 -9.88 -18.14 1.38
CA ILE A 384 -9.39 -17.61 0.10
C ILE A 384 -8.65 -18.70 -0.69
N LEU A 385 -9.07 -18.89 -1.94
CA LEU A 385 -8.45 -19.80 -2.88
C LEU A 385 -8.20 -19.11 -4.22
N GLN A 386 -6.93 -18.93 -4.58
CA GLN A 386 -6.56 -18.33 -5.87
C GLN A 386 -5.69 -19.30 -6.70
N LEU A 387 -6.21 -19.65 -7.87
CA LEU A 387 -5.69 -20.67 -8.79
C LEU A 387 -5.71 -20.17 -10.25
N LYS A 388 -5.69 -18.84 -10.46
CA LYS A 388 -5.69 -18.23 -11.79
C LYS A 388 -4.53 -18.73 -12.65
N ASN A 389 -4.74 -18.85 -13.95
CA ASN A 389 -3.71 -19.15 -14.96
C ASN A 389 -2.98 -20.47 -14.67
N ASN A 390 -3.77 -21.55 -14.64
CA ASN A 390 -3.33 -22.93 -14.51
C ASN A 390 -4.03 -23.79 -15.60
N GLN A 391 -4.09 -25.10 -15.42
CA GLN A 391 -4.69 -26.05 -16.38
C GLN A 391 -5.82 -26.87 -15.74
N ILE A 392 -6.53 -26.30 -14.76
CA ILE A 392 -7.55 -27.01 -13.98
C ILE A 392 -8.79 -27.25 -14.83
N GLU A 393 -9.32 -28.47 -14.78
CA GLU A 393 -10.56 -28.89 -15.45
C GLU A 393 -11.63 -29.29 -14.44
N ASP A 394 -11.24 -30.07 -13.43
CA ASP A 394 -12.12 -30.54 -12.36
C ASP A 394 -11.95 -29.70 -11.08
N VAL A 395 -13.05 -29.14 -10.62
CA VAL A 395 -13.16 -28.39 -9.37
C VAL A 395 -14.00 -29.10 -8.33
N SER A 396 -14.28 -30.39 -8.48
CA SER A 396 -15.09 -31.21 -7.55
C SER A 396 -14.59 -31.13 -6.10
N SER A 397 -13.28 -30.95 -5.91
CA SER A 397 -12.62 -30.90 -4.61
C SER A 397 -13.08 -29.74 -3.71
N ILE A 398 -13.60 -28.64 -4.27
CA ILE A 398 -14.00 -27.47 -3.45
C ILE A 398 -15.38 -27.61 -2.80
N LYS A 399 -16.14 -28.66 -3.12
CA LYS A 399 -17.54 -28.85 -2.72
C LYS A 399 -17.79 -28.71 -1.21
N ASN A 400 -16.85 -29.12 -0.38
CA ASN A 400 -16.99 -29.10 1.08
C ASN A 400 -16.33 -27.89 1.75
N LEU A 401 -15.75 -26.96 0.98
CA LEU A 401 -15.00 -25.82 1.50
C LEU A 401 -15.94 -24.64 1.83
N LYS A 402 -16.89 -24.89 2.74
CA LYS A 402 -18.02 -23.99 3.06
C LYS A 402 -17.62 -22.64 3.68
N ASN A 403 -16.35 -22.47 4.06
CA ASN A 403 -15.81 -21.21 4.59
C ASN A 403 -15.26 -20.27 3.52
N LEU A 404 -15.19 -20.71 2.25
CA LEU A 404 -14.69 -19.89 1.16
C LEU A 404 -15.51 -18.61 1.00
N LYS A 405 -14.79 -17.50 0.95
CA LYS A 405 -15.27 -16.14 0.70
C LYS A 405 -14.78 -15.62 -0.65
N GLU A 406 -13.62 -16.09 -1.11
CA GLU A 406 -13.05 -15.71 -2.39
C GLU A 406 -12.49 -16.91 -3.14
N ILE A 407 -12.89 -17.03 -4.41
CA ILE A 407 -12.38 -18.02 -5.35
C ILE A 407 -11.98 -17.31 -6.65
N ARG A 408 -10.72 -17.48 -7.06
CA ARG A 408 -10.23 -17.05 -8.38
C ARG A 408 -9.71 -18.25 -9.16
N LEU A 409 -10.38 -18.57 -10.26
CA LEU A 409 -10.11 -19.71 -11.13
C LEU A 409 -9.98 -19.28 -12.60
N ASP A 410 -9.69 -18.00 -12.82
CA ASP A 410 -9.54 -17.40 -14.15
C ASP A 410 -8.49 -18.12 -15.01
N TYR A 411 -8.70 -18.17 -16.31
CA TYR A 411 -7.78 -18.71 -17.30
C TYR A 411 -7.35 -20.14 -16.94
N ASN A 412 -8.35 -21.02 -16.80
CA ASN A 412 -8.21 -22.46 -16.66
C ASN A 412 -9.00 -23.17 -17.77
N ASN A 413 -9.25 -24.47 -17.64
CA ASN A 413 -9.99 -25.28 -18.60
C ASN A 413 -11.32 -25.80 -18.03
N ILE A 414 -11.90 -25.10 -17.04
CA ILE A 414 -13.06 -25.59 -16.28
C ILE A 414 -14.31 -25.59 -17.15
N VAL A 415 -15.06 -26.69 -17.09
CA VAL A 415 -16.35 -26.84 -17.77
C VAL A 415 -17.51 -26.89 -16.77
N ASN A 416 -17.34 -27.65 -15.69
CA ASN A 416 -18.40 -27.91 -14.71
C ASN A 416 -18.06 -27.25 -13.36
N ILE A 417 -19.03 -26.50 -12.82
CA ILE A 417 -18.91 -25.78 -11.54
C ILE A 417 -19.94 -26.24 -10.49
N ASN A 418 -20.50 -27.45 -10.61
CA ASN A 418 -21.48 -28.01 -9.67
C ASN A 418 -20.96 -28.09 -8.24
N SER A 419 -19.64 -28.14 -8.05
CA SER A 419 -19.02 -28.10 -6.72
C SER A 419 -19.18 -26.76 -6.00
N LEU A 420 -19.51 -25.68 -6.70
CA LEU A 420 -19.82 -24.39 -6.07
C LEU A 420 -21.18 -24.40 -5.36
N GLU A 421 -22.03 -25.38 -5.65
CA GLU A 421 -23.36 -25.50 -5.06
C GLU A 421 -23.26 -25.51 -3.53
N ASN A 422 -23.95 -24.57 -2.86
CA ASN A 422 -23.97 -24.37 -1.40
C ASN A 422 -22.74 -23.70 -0.76
N LEU A 423 -21.82 -23.11 -1.51
CA LEU A 423 -20.77 -22.23 -0.95
C LEU A 423 -21.36 -20.85 -0.54
N ARG A 424 -22.26 -20.85 0.45
CA ARG A 424 -23.11 -19.71 0.85
C ARG A 424 -22.39 -18.54 1.54
N LYS A 425 -21.08 -18.63 1.73
CA LYS A 425 -20.24 -17.54 2.25
C LYS A 425 -19.44 -16.84 1.15
N LEU A 426 -19.57 -17.30 -0.10
CA LEU A 426 -18.80 -16.79 -1.21
C LEU A 426 -19.23 -15.37 -1.54
N GLU A 427 -18.25 -14.47 -1.60
CA GLU A 427 -18.46 -13.05 -1.88
C GLU A 427 -17.77 -12.61 -3.17
N ILE A 428 -16.67 -13.28 -3.55
CA ILE A 428 -15.92 -13.02 -4.79
C ILE A 428 -15.74 -14.32 -5.55
N LEU A 429 -16.18 -14.37 -6.80
CA LEU A 429 -16.04 -15.52 -7.69
C LEU A 429 -15.59 -15.08 -9.09
N ILE A 430 -14.37 -15.42 -9.47
CA ILE A 430 -13.77 -14.99 -10.72
C ILE A 430 -13.41 -16.24 -11.55
N LEU A 431 -14.12 -16.41 -12.67
CA LEU A 431 -14.14 -17.58 -13.54
C LEU A 431 -13.77 -17.21 -15.00
N THR A 432 -13.15 -16.06 -15.20
CA THR A 432 -12.84 -15.48 -16.52
C THR A 432 -12.09 -16.46 -17.40
N GLY A 433 -12.43 -16.58 -18.69
CA GLY A 433 -11.67 -17.34 -19.68
C GLY A 433 -11.58 -18.83 -19.36
N ASN A 434 -12.71 -19.46 -19.03
CA ASN A 434 -12.86 -20.91 -18.90
C ASN A 434 -13.75 -21.45 -20.03
N LYS A 435 -14.30 -22.67 -19.87
CA LYS A 435 -15.19 -23.33 -20.83
C LYS A 435 -16.57 -23.63 -20.22
N ILE A 436 -17.01 -22.76 -19.31
CA ILE A 436 -18.26 -22.93 -18.55
C ILE A 436 -19.44 -22.58 -19.44
N THR A 437 -20.52 -23.35 -19.33
CA THR A 437 -21.78 -23.10 -20.05
C THR A 437 -22.98 -23.00 -19.11
N ASP A 438 -23.00 -23.79 -18.03
CA ASP A 438 -24.07 -23.84 -17.04
C ASP A 438 -23.71 -23.06 -15.76
N LEU A 439 -24.54 -22.07 -15.42
CA LEU A 439 -24.42 -21.27 -14.20
C LEU A 439 -25.43 -21.68 -13.12
N SER A 440 -26.22 -22.73 -13.33
CA SER A 440 -27.21 -23.23 -12.35
C SER A 440 -26.65 -23.41 -10.92
N PRO A 441 -25.37 -23.78 -10.68
CA PRO A 441 -24.81 -23.87 -9.34
C PRO A 441 -24.68 -22.54 -8.59
N LEU A 442 -24.73 -21.41 -9.30
CA LEU A 442 -24.65 -20.05 -8.70
C LEU A 442 -26.01 -19.55 -8.18
N LYS A 443 -27.09 -20.27 -8.50
CA LYS A 443 -28.45 -19.92 -8.10
C LYS A 443 -28.54 -19.80 -6.58
N GLY A 444 -29.02 -18.66 -6.09
CA GLY A 444 -29.23 -18.41 -4.67
C GLY A 444 -27.95 -18.18 -3.86
N MET A 445 -26.80 -17.92 -4.49
CA MET A 445 -25.60 -17.41 -3.79
C MET A 445 -25.78 -15.93 -3.43
N THR A 446 -26.64 -15.65 -2.44
CA THR A 446 -27.07 -14.28 -2.08
C THR A 446 -25.98 -13.44 -1.43
N THR A 447 -24.81 -14.01 -1.07
CA THR A 447 -23.68 -13.25 -0.50
C THR A 447 -22.71 -12.74 -1.56
N LEU A 448 -22.88 -13.14 -2.82
CA LEU A 448 -21.95 -12.84 -3.90
C LEU A 448 -21.98 -11.34 -4.25
N LYS A 449 -20.83 -10.69 -4.16
CA LYS A 449 -20.64 -9.24 -4.39
C LYS A 449 -19.91 -8.95 -5.69
N GLU A 450 -18.98 -9.81 -6.07
CA GLU A 450 -18.20 -9.70 -7.31
C GLU A 450 -18.22 -11.03 -8.06
N CYS A 451 -18.60 -10.99 -9.33
CA CYS A 451 -18.60 -12.14 -10.21
C CYS A 451 -18.01 -11.77 -11.56
N SER A 452 -17.04 -12.58 -12.03
CA SER A 452 -16.59 -12.52 -13.42
C SER A 452 -16.78 -13.88 -14.06
N ILE A 453 -17.50 -13.89 -15.17
CA ILE A 453 -17.74 -15.02 -16.06
C ILE A 453 -17.27 -14.69 -17.49
N TYR A 454 -16.55 -13.58 -17.67
CA TYR A 454 -16.12 -13.08 -18.97
C TYR A 454 -15.41 -14.17 -19.79
N GLY A 455 -15.68 -14.30 -21.09
CA GLY A 455 -15.03 -15.26 -21.98
C GLY A 455 -15.45 -16.72 -21.76
N ASN A 456 -16.68 -16.97 -21.28
CA ASN A 456 -17.28 -18.30 -21.13
C ASN A 456 -18.58 -18.37 -21.95
N LYS A 457 -18.86 -19.47 -22.66
CA LYS A 457 -20.05 -19.59 -23.51
C LYS A 457 -21.32 -19.95 -22.72
N ILE A 458 -21.88 -18.98 -22.01
CA ILE A 458 -22.98 -19.18 -21.07
C ILE A 458 -24.30 -19.43 -21.81
N SER A 459 -25.02 -20.49 -21.42
CA SER A 459 -26.33 -20.83 -22.01
C SER A 459 -27.49 -20.10 -21.35
N ASP A 460 -27.42 -19.86 -20.03
CA ASP A 460 -28.44 -19.15 -19.27
C ASP A 460 -27.81 -18.27 -18.19
N ILE A 461 -27.70 -16.98 -18.48
CA ILE A 461 -27.21 -15.99 -17.51
C ILE A 461 -28.30 -15.56 -16.50
N SER A 462 -29.57 -15.84 -16.79
CA SER A 462 -30.70 -15.36 -15.97
C SER A 462 -30.70 -15.93 -14.56
N VAL A 463 -30.00 -17.04 -14.34
CA VAL A 463 -29.70 -17.62 -13.02
C VAL A 463 -29.15 -16.59 -12.03
N LEU A 464 -28.36 -15.62 -12.54
CA LEU A 464 -27.75 -14.58 -11.72
C LEU A 464 -28.75 -13.58 -11.13
N SER A 465 -30.00 -13.55 -11.60
CA SER A 465 -31.08 -12.70 -11.03
C SER A 465 -31.29 -12.88 -9.53
N THR A 466 -30.88 -14.02 -8.98
CA THR A 466 -31.02 -14.34 -7.55
C THR A 466 -29.86 -13.83 -6.68
N ASN A 467 -28.78 -13.33 -7.27
CA ASN A 467 -27.58 -12.86 -6.57
C ASN A 467 -27.68 -11.37 -6.23
N THR A 468 -28.68 -11.00 -5.44
CA THR A 468 -29.10 -9.60 -5.21
C THR A 468 -28.04 -8.68 -4.56
N GLU A 469 -27.00 -9.24 -3.96
CA GLU A 469 -25.87 -8.50 -3.37
C GLU A 469 -24.75 -8.17 -4.38
N LEU A 470 -24.89 -8.59 -5.65
CA LEU A 470 -23.90 -8.30 -6.69
C LEU A 470 -23.72 -6.79 -6.88
N GLN A 471 -22.46 -6.36 -6.84
CA GLN A 471 -22.01 -4.99 -7.07
C GLN A 471 -21.17 -4.89 -8.34
N TYR A 472 -20.40 -5.94 -8.65
CA TYR A 472 -19.52 -6.01 -9.81
C TYR A 472 -19.80 -7.28 -10.60
N LEU A 473 -20.23 -7.12 -11.85
CA LEU A 473 -20.48 -8.23 -12.77
C LEU A 473 -19.70 -8.02 -14.06
N TYR A 474 -18.87 -8.99 -14.41
CA TYR A 474 -18.13 -9.04 -15.67
C TYR A 474 -18.58 -10.25 -16.48
N ALA A 475 -19.39 -10.01 -17.50
CA ALA A 475 -20.04 -10.99 -18.36
C ALA A 475 -19.80 -10.72 -19.85
N GLY A 476 -18.69 -10.07 -20.20
CA GLY A 476 -18.32 -9.86 -21.59
C GLY A 476 -17.85 -11.14 -22.29
N ASP A 477 -18.00 -11.23 -23.61
CA ASP A 477 -17.66 -12.41 -24.42
C ASP A 477 -18.29 -13.69 -23.86
N THR A 478 -19.59 -13.61 -23.54
CA THR A 478 -20.34 -14.75 -22.99
C THR A 478 -21.39 -15.34 -23.92
N GLY A 479 -21.72 -14.63 -25.00
CA GLY A 479 -22.77 -15.02 -25.94
C GLY A 479 -24.18 -14.66 -25.47
N ILE A 480 -24.32 -13.78 -24.48
CA ILE A 480 -25.64 -13.32 -24.01
C ILE A 480 -26.24 -12.33 -25.01
N ASP A 481 -27.56 -12.38 -25.17
CA ASP A 481 -28.34 -11.50 -26.03
C ASP A 481 -29.37 -10.66 -25.24
N ASN A 482 -29.62 -11.02 -23.99
CA ASN A 482 -30.61 -10.39 -23.13
C ASN A 482 -30.07 -10.19 -21.71
N ILE A 483 -30.26 -8.98 -21.19
CA ILE A 483 -29.80 -8.60 -19.84
C ILE A 483 -30.94 -8.35 -18.85
N LYS A 484 -32.20 -8.71 -19.16
CA LYS A 484 -33.38 -8.48 -18.29
C LYS A 484 -33.20 -8.96 -16.84
N PHE A 485 -32.38 -9.98 -16.61
CA PHE A 485 -32.10 -10.49 -15.27
C PHE A 485 -31.51 -9.42 -14.31
N VAL A 486 -30.83 -8.39 -14.84
CA VAL A 486 -30.21 -7.33 -14.03
C VAL A 486 -31.23 -6.46 -13.32
N GLU A 487 -32.50 -6.43 -13.75
CA GLU A 487 -33.56 -5.71 -13.03
C GLU A 487 -33.69 -6.16 -11.57
N ASN A 488 -33.28 -7.40 -11.27
CA ASN A 488 -33.28 -7.98 -9.92
C ASN A 488 -31.96 -7.79 -9.17
N LEU A 489 -31.02 -6.98 -9.69
CA LEU A 489 -29.70 -6.72 -9.09
C LEU A 489 -29.59 -5.26 -8.61
N PRO A 490 -30.34 -4.84 -7.57
CA PRO A 490 -30.46 -3.45 -7.17
C PRO A 490 -29.15 -2.83 -6.65
N ASN A 491 -28.16 -3.66 -6.32
CA ASN A 491 -26.87 -3.25 -5.78
C ASN A 491 -25.78 -3.10 -6.85
N LEU A 492 -26.07 -3.35 -8.13
CA LEU A 492 -25.06 -3.37 -9.18
C LEU A 492 -24.48 -1.96 -9.41
N ILE A 493 -23.15 -1.85 -9.25
CA ILE A 493 -22.37 -0.62 -9.43
C ILE A 493 -21.63 -0.66 -10.77
N ASN A 494 -21.12 -1.83 -11.15
CA ASN A 494 -20.34 -2.05 -12.34
C ASN A 494 -20.90 -3.24 -13.12
N PHE A 495 -21.25 -3.01 -14.39
CA PHE A 495 -21.65 -4.08 -15.29
C PHE A 495 -20.84 -4.03 -16.59
N ASP A 496 -20.06 -5.07 -16.83
CA ASP A 496 -19.34 -5.27 -18.09
C ASP A 496 -20.02 -6.41 -18.85
N PHE A 497 -20.56 -6.13 -20.02
CA PHE A 497 -21.18 -7.10 -20.92
C PHE A 497 -20.68 -6.90 -22.36
N GLN A 498 -19.41 -6.50 -22.50
CA GLN A 498 -18.80 -6.27 -23.81
C GLN A 498 -18.79 -7.55 -24.68
N TRP A 499 -18.73 -7.42 -26.00
CA TRP A 499 -18.54 -8.53 -26.94
C TRP A 499 -19.64 -9.60 -26.83
N ASN A 500 -20.88 -9.16 -26.81
CA ASN A 500 -22.08 -9.99 -26.73
C ASN A 500 -23.06 -9.58 -27.84
N ASN A 501 -24.29 -10.10 -27.81
CA ASN A 501 -25.31 -9.81 -28.82
C ASN A 501 -26.49 -9.04 -28.19
N VAL A 502 -26.23 -8.17 -27.21
CA VAL A 502 -27.29 -7.44 -26.50
C VAL A 502 -27.79 -6.27 -27.34
N SER A 503 -29.10 -6.23 -27.59
CA SER A 503 -29.76 -5.13 -28.31
C SER A 503 -30.55 -4.19 -27.40
N ASP A 504 -31.28 -4.74 -26.42
CA ASP A 504 -32.11 -3.98 -25.49
C ASP A 504 -31.39 -3.75 -24.15
N ILE A 505 -31.09 -2.48 -23.85
CA ILE A 505 -30.50 -2.05 -22.56
C ILE A 505 -31.49 -1.38 -21.59
N SER A 506 -32.79 -1.36 -21.88
CA SER A 506 -33.84 -0.85 -20.97
C SER A 506 -33.75 -1.41 -19.54
N PRO A 507 -33.37 -2.68 -19.31
CA PRO A 507 -33.20 -3.23 -17.97
C PRO A 507 -32.27 -2.41 -17.06
N LEU A 508 -31.31 -1.67 -17.62
CA LEU A 508 -30.39 -0.83 -16.85
C LEU A 508 -31.09 0.32 -16.11
N LEU A 509 -32.28 0.77 -16.55
CA LEU A 509 -33.07 1.82 -15.89
C LEU A 509 -33.44 1.49 -14.45
N LYS A 510 -33.51 0.20 -14.10
CA LYS A 510 -33.81 -0.25 -12.73
C LYS A 510 -32.61 -0.14 -11.78
N LEU A 511 -31.40 0.02 -12.32
CA LEU A 511 -30.14 -0.05 -11.57
C LEU A 511 -29.72 1.33 -11.03
N ARG A 512 -30.34 1.75 -9.93
CA ARG A 512 -30.11 3.08 -9.32
C ARG A 512 -28.69 3.34 -8.80
N LYS A 513 -27.88 2.29 -8.63
CA LYS A 513 -26.48 2.38 -8.18
C LYS A 513 -25.47 2.22 -9.31
N LEU A 514 -25.92 1.97 -10.54
CA LEU A 514 -25.02 1.70 -11.66
C LEU A 514 -24.19 2.95 -11.96
N ALA A 515 -22.88 2.84 -11.73
CA ALA A 515 -21.91 3.89 -11.95
C ALA A 515 -21.06 3.64 -13.20
N ARG A 516 -20.85 2.37 -13.57
CA ARG A 516 -20.00 1.97 -14.69
C ARG A 516 -20.68 0.91 -15.53
N SER A 517 -20.73 1.13 -16.84
CA SER A 517 -21.26 0.16 -17.79
C SER A 517 -20.33 0.02 -19.00
N TYR A 518 -19.82 -1.19 -19.25
CA TYR A 518 -18.96 -1.48 -20.40
C TYR A 518 -19.74 -2.39 -21.37
N MET A 519 -19.98 -1.90 -22.58
CA MET A 519 -20.90 -2.53 -23.54
C MET A 519 -20.39 -2.53 -24.98
N ASP A 520 -19.08 -2.34 -25.17
CA ASP A 520 -18.40 -2.46 -26.46
C ASP A 520 -18.73 -3.78 -27.16
N GLY A 521 -18.82 -3.83 -28.48
CA GLY A 521 -18.97 -5.09 -29.20
C GLY A 521 -20.37 -5.73 -29.14
N ASN A 522 -21.43 -4.96 -28.88
CA ASN A 522 -22.83 -5.40 -28.86
C ASN A 522 -23.61 -4.90 -30.10
N GLU A 523 -24.94 -5.09 -30.10
CA GLU A 523 -25.86 -4.64 -31.15
C GLU A 523 -26.94 -3.71 -30.56
N ILE A 524 -26.54 -2.75 -29.71
CA ILE A 524 -27.48 -1.95 -28.90
C ILE A 524 -28.36 -1.06 -29.76
N GLU A 525 -29.68 -1.16 -29.59
CA GLU A 525 -30.69 -0.41 -30.35
C GLU A 525 -31.24 0.83 -29.62
N ASN A 526 -31.34 0.78 -28.29
CA ASN A 526 -32.01 1.79 -27.46
C ASN A 526 -31.06 2.53 -26.52
N GLY A 527 -30.06 3.19 -27.11
CA GLY A 527 -29.03 3.94 -26.39
C GLY A 527 -29.52 5.10 -25.51
N GLU A 528 -30.68 5.68 -25.81
CA GLU A 528 -31.28 6.80 -25.10
C GLU A 528 -31.53 6.50 -23.61
N VAL A 529 -31.69 5.22 -23.28
CA VAL A 529 -31.81 4.71 -21.90
C VAL A 529 -30.69 5.21 -20.98
N LEU A 530 -29.49 5.43 -21.51
CA LEU A 530 -28.32 5.82 -20.71
C LEU A 530 -28.41 7.23 -20.12
N ASP A 531 -29.17 8.13 -20.77
CA ASP A 531 -29.40 9.50 -20.28
C ASP A 531 -30.33 9.52 -19.05
N GLU A 532 -31.19 8.51 -18.91
CA GLU A 532 -32.11 8.36 -17.80
C GLU A 532 -31.47 7.73 -16.55
N ILE A 533 -30.18 7.37 -16.60
CA ILE A 533 -29.43 6.77 -15.47
C ILE A 533 -28.51 7.85 -14.85
N PRO A 534 -28.98 8.59 -13.82
CA PRO A 534 -28.24 9.71 -13.26
C PRO A 534 -26.97 9.30 -12.51
N SER A 535 -26.89 8.06 -12.02
CA SER A 535 -25.74 7.53 -11.27
C SER A 535 -24.53 7.18 -12.15
N LEU A 536 -24.73 7.07 -13.46
CA LEU A 536 -23.76 6.50 -14.39
C LEU A 536 -22.65 7.52 -14.73
N THR A 537 -21.41 7.24 -14.32
CA THR A 537 -20.24 8.11 -14.49
C THR A 537 -19.30 7.64 -15.60
N THR A 538 -19.32 6.36 -15.96
CA THR A 538 -18.40 5.79 -16.96
C THR A 538 -19.13 4.83 -17.89
N ILE A 539 -18.94 5.02 -19.19
CA ILE A 539 -19.58 4.19 -20.22
C ILE A 539 -18.59 3.96 -21.36
N THR A 540 -18.52 2.72 -21.84
CA THR A 540 -17.88 2.38 -23.13
C THR A 540 -18.89 1.64 -23.99
N ALA A 541 -19.08 2.06 -25.24
CA ALA A 541 -20.00 1.42 -26.18
C ALA A 541 -19.41 1.37 -27.60
N SER A 542 -18.12 1.10 -27.70
CA SER A 542 -17.41 1.05 -28.98
C SER A 542 -17.73 -0.22 -29.77
N LYS A 543 -17.47 -0.26 -31.08
CA LYS A 543 -17.51 -1.48 -31.91
C LYS A 543 -18.86 -2.20 -31.94
N GLN A 544 -19.95 -1.44 -31.98
CA GLN A 544 -21.27 -2.01 -32.22
C GLN A 544 -21.35 -2.53 -33.66
N ASN A 545 -21.93 -3.71 -33.86
CA ASN A 545 -22.04 -4.36 -35.18
C ASN A 545 -23.50 -4.49 -35.56
N PHE A 546 -23.84 -4.11 -36.79
CA PHE A 546 -25.20 -4.28 -37.33
C PHE A 546 -25.09 -4.78 -38.78
N THR A 547 -25.91 -5.77 -39.13
CA THR A 547 -26.12 -6.20 -40.51
C THR A 547 -27.48 -5.69 -40.96
N ILE A 548 -27.50 -4.86 -42.02
CA ILE A 548 -28.74 -4.30 -42.56
C ILE A 548 -29.19 -5.12 -43.76
N GLU A 549 -30.26 -5.89 -43.60
CA GLU A 549 -30.92 -6.60 -44.71
C GLU A 549 -31.95 -5.71 -45.43
N ASP A 550 -31.74 -5.52 -46.73
CA ASP A 550 -32.71 -5.19 -47.78
C ASP A 550 -33.82 -4.17 -47.43
N LYS A 551 -33.45 -3.07 -46.77
CA LYS A 551 -34.31 -1.90 -46.49
C LYS A 551 -33.74 -0.65 -47.14
N THR A 552 -34.61 0.21 -47.68
CA THR A 552 -34.21 1.41 -48.44
C THR A 552 -33.59 2.49 -47.54
N GLU A 553 -33.91 2.48 -46.24
CA GLU A 553 -33.38 3.36 -45.21
C GLU A 553 -33.55 2.64 -43.85
N VAL A 554 -32.51 2.62 -43.01
CA VAL A 554 -32.52 2.01 -41.68
C VAL A 554 -32.12 3.03 -40.64
N GLU A 555 -32.91 3.13 -39.58
CA GLU A 555 -32.61 3.96 -38.42
C GLU A 555 -31.49 3.32 -37.61
N LEU A 556 -30.44 4.10 -37.36
CA LEU A 556 -29.36 3.69 -36.48
C LEU A 556 -29.81 3.87 -35.02
N PRO A 557 -29.38 2.99 -34.12
CA PRO A 557 -29.67 3.11 -32.70
C PRO A 557 -29.41 4.49 -32.09
N ASN A 558 -30.21 4.87 -31.10
CA ASN A 558 -30.20 6.23 -30.56
C ASN A 558 -28.89 6.63 -29.85
N ILE A 559 -28.04 5.65 -29.48
CA ILE A 559 -26.66 5.90 -29.01
C ILE A 559 -25.81 6.66 -30.05
N PHE A 560 -26.24 6.69 -31.31
CA PHE A 560 -25.58 7.33 -32.45
C PHE A 560 -26.16 8.71 -32.81
N ILE A 561 -27.20 9.19 -32.11
CA ILE A 561 -27.81 10.50 -32.39
C ILE A 561 -26.91 11.62 -31.88
N LEU A 562 -26.63 12.60 -32.75
CA LEU A 562 -26.02 13.87 -32.40
C LEU A 562 -26.87 14.59 -31.34
N SER A 563 -26.49 14.48 -30.08
CA SER A 563 -27.13 15.28 -29.04
C SER A 563 -26.69 16.75 -29.14
N GLN A 564 -27.66 17.66 -29.17
CA GLN A 564 -27.43 19.09 -29.01
C GLN A 564 -27.35 19.54 -27.53
N SER A 565 -27.49 18.60 -26.59
CA SER A 565 -27.45 18.89 -25.15
C SER A 565 -26.00 18.90 -24.63
N LYS A 566 -25.58 20.01 -24.03
CA LYS A 566 -24.29 20.12 -23.31
C LYS A 566 -24.15 19.16 -22.12
N ASN A 567 -25.25 18.53 -21.69
CA ASN A 567 -25.30 17.63 -20.53
C ASN A 567 -25.53 16.15 -20.90
N SER A 568 -25.75 15.82 -22.18
CA SER A 568 -25.90 14.41 -22.61
C SER A 568 -24.53 13.74 -22.69
N LYS A 569 -24.46 12.47 -22.32
CA LYS A 569 -23.23 11.65 -22.36
C LYS A 569 -22.88 11.19 -23.80
N ALA A 570 -23.09 12.05 -24.81
CA ALA A 570 -23.25 11.65 -26.21
C ALA A 570 -21.95 11.43 -26.99
N TYR A 571 -22.01 10.42 -27.86
CA TYR A 571 -20.97 9.83 -28.67
C TYR A 571 -20.90 10.48 -30.07
N THR A 572 -19.70 10.55 -30.65
CA THR A 572 -19.45 11.28 -31.90
C THR A 572 -19.57 10.42 -33.14
N SER A 573 -20.21 10.94 -34.21
CA SER A 573 -20.32 10.37 -35.57
C SER A 573 -18.99 10.14 -36.30
N SER A 574 -17.88 10.65 -35.76
CA SER A 574 -16.56 10.72 -36.42
C SER A 574 -15.82 9.39 -36.61
N LYS A 575 -16.44 8.24 -36.33
CA LYS A 575 -15.84 6.89 -36.48
C LYS A 575 -16.82 5.81 -36.98
N ILE A 576 -17.92 6.18 -37.62
CA ILE A 576 -18.86 5.25 -38.26
C ILE A 576 -18.32 4.94 -39.67
N GLU A 577 -17.89 3.69 -39.90
CA GLU A 577 -17.51 3.14 -41.18
C GLU A 577 -18.73 2.45 -41.81
N ILE A 578 -19.16 2.90 -42.99
CA ILE A 578 -20.31 2.33 -43.70
C ILE A 578 -19.81 1.74 -45.02
N THR A 579 -20.18 0.50 -45.31
CA THR A 579 -19.95 -0.17 -46.59
C THR A 579 -21.28 -0.30 -47.34
N ASN A 580 -21.36 0.16 -48.59
CA ASN A 580 -22.56 0.10 -49.46
C ASN A 580 -23.79 0.91 -48.97
N GLY A 581 -23.57 2.04 -48.26
CA GLY A 581 -24.64 2.95 -47.84
C GLY A 581 -24.15 4.36 -47.47
N GLU A 582 -25.08 5.28 -47.18
CA GLU A 582 -24.82 6.69 -46.81
C GLU A 582 -25.48 7.06 -45.47
N LEU A 583 -24.78 7.81 -44.62
CA LEU A 583 -25.30 8.29 -43.33
C LEU A 583 -26.12 9.57 -43.52
N SER A 584 -27.27 9.70 -42.82
CA SER A 584 -28.05 10.94 -42.77
C SER A 584 -27.29 12.07 -42.09
N GLU A 585 -27.61 13.32 -42.41
CA GLU A 585 -26.93 14.51 -41.87
C GLU A 585 -26.92 14.58 -40.33
N ASN A 586 -27.99 14.09 -39.70
CA ASN A 586 -28.12 14.06 -38.24
C ASN A 586 -27.51 12.79 -37.60
N GLY A 587 -26.90 11.91 -38.38
CA GLY A 587 -26.27 10.67 -37.93
C GLY A 587 -27.24 9.54 -37.53
N SER A 588 -28.55 9.74 -37.70
CA SER A 588 -29.59 8.84 -37.18
C SER A 588 -30.04 7.74 -38.14
N LYS A 589 -29.68 7.79 -39.44
CA LYS A 589 -30.13 6.80 -40.44
C LYS A 589 -29.04 6.45 -41.42
N VAL A 590 -29.04 5.22 -41.92
CA VAL A 590 -28.23 4.77 -43.04
C VAL A 590 -29.13 4.40 -44.21
N LYS A 591 -28.86 5.01 -45.37
CA LYS A 591 -29.52 4.71 -46.63
C LYS A 591 -28.71 3.68 -47.41
N VAL A 592 -29.32 2.55 -47.77
CA VAL A 592 -28.67 1.48 -48.56
C VAL A 592 -28.58 1.89 -50.02
N SER A 593 -27.38 1.82 -50.61
CA SER A 593 -27.14 2.29 -51.99
C SER A 593 -27.14 1.17 -53.04
N ASP A 594 -26.99 -0.11 -52.66
CA ASP A 594 -26.99 -1.28 -53.56
C ASP A 594 -27.92 -2.40 -53.02
N LYS A 595 -29.08 -2.62 -53.67
CA LYS A 595 -30.16 -3.52 -53.19
C LYS A 595 -29.83 -5.03 -53.20
N ASN A 596 -28.64 -5.43 -53.67
CA ASN A 596 -28.24 -6.84 -53.75
C ASN A 596 -26.94 -7.15 -52.96
N LYS A 597 -26.50 -6.24 -52.08
CA LYS A 597 -25.32 -6.42 -51.23
C LYS A 597 -25.61 -5.99 -49.81
N ASP A 598 -25.13 -6.77 -48.85
CA ASP A 598 -25.25 -6.44 -47.44
C ASP A 598 -24.58 -5.08 -47.15
N THR A 599 -25.35 -4.18 -46.51
CA THR A 599 -24.81 -2.93 -45.98
C THR A 599 -24.26 -3.20 -44.59
N ILE A 600 -22.96 -2.95 -44.41
CA ILE A 600 -22.27 -3.18 -43.15
C ILE A 600 -21.98 -1.83 -42.51
N VAL A 601 -22.42 -1.65 -41.26
CA VAL A 601 -22.10 -0.49 -40.43
C VAL A 601 -21.16 -0.93 -39.31
N LYS A 602 -19.93 -0.42 -39.30
CA LYS A 602 -18.92 -0.67 -38.26
C LYS A 602 -18.63 0.63 -37.50
N ILE A 603 -18.61 0.59 -36.18
CA ILE A 603 -18.51 1.80 -35.37
C ILE A 603 -17.26 1.77 -34.48
N ASN A 604 -16.26 2.59 -34.79
CA ASN A 604 -14.94 2.50 -34.15
C ASN A 604 -14.71 3.51 -32.97
N GLY A 605 -15.61 3.72 -31.97
CA GLY A 605 -15.48 4.89 -31.05
C GLY A 605 -15.48 4.72 -29.49
N GLY A 606 -14.46 5.31 -28.81
CA GLY A 606 -14.49 6.15 -27.57
C GLY A 606 -14.74 5.58 -26.15
N ILE A 607 -13.97 6.04 -25.14
CA ILE A 607 -14.25 5.87 -23.68
C ILE A 607 -14.73 7.21 -23.10
N PHE A 608 -15.87 7.24 -22.40
CA PHE A 608 -16.37 8.42 -21.69
C PHE A 608 -16.25 8.25 -20.17
N ASP A 609 -15.50 9.13 -19.50
CA ASP A 609 -15.20 9.04 -18.06
C ASP A 609 -15.95 10.05 -17.16
N GLY A 610 -17.03 10.64 -17.66
CA GLY A 610 -17.83 11.61 -16.90
C GLY A 610 -17.27 13.02 -16.92
N SER A 611 -16.04 13.22 -17.42
CA SER A 611 -15.43 14.55 -17.61
C SER A 611 -14.71 14.73 -18.95
N THR A 612 -14.32 13.62 -19.60
CA THR A 612 -13.53 13.61 -20.83
C THR A 612 -13.90 12.41 -21.72
N LEU A 613 -14.07 12.66 -23.02
CA LEU A 613 -14.15 11.62 -24.05
C LEU A 613 -12.75 11.32 -24.56
N THR A 614 -12.20 10.13 -24.27
CA THR A 614 -10.90 9.69 -24.79
C THR A 614 -11.06 8.80 -26.00
N ILE A 615 -10.51 9.24 -27.14
CA ILE A 615 -10.55 8.54 -28.43
C ILE A 615 -9.20 7.87 -28.68
N LYS A 616 -9.12 6.53 -28.68
CA LYS A 616 -7.91 5.81 -29.16
C LYS A 616 -7.94 5.69 -30.69
N ASN A 617 -6.93 6.21 -31.38
CA ASN A 617 -6.69 5.94 -32.81
C ASN A 617 -5.78 4.73 -32.97
N SER A 618 -6.20 3.76 -33.78
CA SER A 618 -5.31 2.76 -34.37
C SER A 618 -5.03 3.16 -35.81
N ILE A 619 -3.84 3.70 -36.08
CA ILE A 619 -3.32 3.82 -37.45
C ILE A 619 -1.94 3.16 -37.46
N LYS A 620 -1.85 2.02 -38.16
CA LYS A 620 -0.60 1.57 -38.79
C LYS A 620 -0.36 2.50 -39.98
N ALA A 621 0.75 3.23 -39.99
CA ALA A 621 1.19 3.93 -41.19
C ALA A 621 1.86 2.93 -42.14
N ASN A 622 1.21 2.65 -43.26
CA ASN A 622 1.89 2.17 -44.46
C ASN A 622 2.44 3.39 -45.20
N ASN A 623 3.75 3.42 -45.42
CA ASN A 623 4.37 4.25 -46.45
C ASN A 623 4.69 3.34 -47.67
N THR A 624 4.02 3.60 -48.79
CA THR A 624 4.55 3.44 -50.16
C THR A 624 5.14 4.80 -50.55
N SER A 625 6.23 5.02 -51.27
CA SER A 625 7.09 4.34 -52.25
C SER A 625 8.49 5.02 -52.15
N SER A 626 9.62 4.60 -52.70
CA SER A 626 9.94 4.04 -54.02
C SER A 626 11.43 3.61 -54.03
N ASP A 627 11.71 2.61 -54.85
CA ASP A 627 12.95 2.31 -55.58
C ASP A 627 14.25 1.93 -54.85
N ASP A 628 14.62 0.69 -55.19
CA ASP A 628 15.91 0.23 -55.72
C ASP A 628 16.88 -0.59 -54.85
N THR A 629 17.04 -1.83 -55.34
CA THR A 629 18.21 -2.71 -55.40
C THR A 629 18.97 -3.19 -54.14
N THR A 630 18.85 -4.51 -53.96
CA THR A 630 19.92 -5.52 -53.72
C THR A 630 20.67 -5.62 -52.37
N GLU A 631 20.50 -6.83 -51.82
CA GLU A 631 21.51 -7.74 -51.23
C GLU A 631 22.17 -7.43 -49.87
N LYS A 632 21.96 -8.37 -48.93
CA LYS A 632 22.95 -9.12 -48.10
C LYS A 632 24.03 -8.27 -47.39
N THR A 633 24.29 -8.36 -46.08
CA THR A 633 24.45 -9.56 -45.24
C THR A 633 24.75 -9.14 -43.79
N ASN A 634 24.54 -10.08 -42.87
CA ASN A 634 24.86 -10.08 -41.43
C ASN A 634 26.29 -9.62 -41.07
N GLU A 635 26.46 -8.87 -39.96
CA GLU A 635 26.95 -9.41 -38.67
C GLU A 635 27.11 -8.32 -37.56
N LYS A 636 26.58 -8.67 -36.38
CA LYS A 636 27.09 -8.49 -35.00
C LYS A 636 27.82 -7.20 -34.53
N ALA A 637 27.25 -6.69 -33.42
CA ALA A 637 27.86 -6.46 -32.09
C ALA A 637 28.10 -5.02 -31.60
N SER A 638 27.55 -4.77 -30.39
CA SER A 638 27.97 -3.80 -29.35
C SER A 638 27.81 -2.31 -29.72
N THR A 639 27.41 -1.35 -28.88
CA THR A 639 27.26 -1.23 -27.41
C THR A 639 26.66 0.16 -27.16
N ASN A 640 25.88 0.32 -26.07
CA ASN A 640 25.69 1.55 -25.28
C ASN A 640 25.08 2.79 -25.99
N GLN A 641 24.28 3.66 -25.39
CA GLN A 641 23.71 3.87 -24.06
C GLN A 641 22.76 5.07 -24.22
N ASN A 642 21.71 5.14 -23.38
CA ASN A 642 21.02 6.37 -22.94
C ASN A 642 20.24 7.16 -24.01
N ASN A 643 19.10 7.81 -23.77
CA ASN A 643 18.15 7.96 -22.68
C ASN A 643 16.97 8.68 -23.36
N ASP A 644 15.73 8.27 -23.12
CA ASP A 644 14.64 9.21 -22.80
C ASP A 644 13.37 8.45 -22.41
N LEU A 645 13.27 8.28 -21.09
CA LEU A 645 12.10 7.84 -20.36
C LEU A 645 11.05 8.95 -20.36
N THR A 646 9.95 8.75 -21.05
CA THR A 646 8.67 9.39 -20.72
C THR A 646 7.72 8.32 -20.18
N VAL A 647 7.60 8.31 -18.86
CA VAL A 647 6.72 7.45 -18.07
C VAL A 647 5.28 7.88 -18.30
N SER A 648 4.43 6.98 -18.83
CA SER A 648 2.98 7.15 -18.80
C SER A 648 2.33 6.05 -17.95
N ASN A 649 1.91 6.45 -16.76
CA ASN A 649 1.05 5.69 -15.85
C ASN A 649 -0.33 5.50 -16.50
N LYS A 650 -0.72 4.25 -16.77
CA LYS A 650 -2.13 3.86 -16.95
C LYS A 650 -2.47 2.80 -15.91
N GLY A 651 -3.13 3.27 -14.85
CA GLY A 651 -3.68 2.43 -13.79
C GLY A 651 -4.92 1.67 -14.25
N LEU A 652 -4.97 0.39 -13.90
CA LEU A 652 -6.19 -0.40 -13.80
C LEU A 652 -6.65 -0.35 -12.33
N PRO A 653 -7.96 -0.24 -12.04
CA PRO A 653 -8.45 -0.04 -10.70
C PRO A 653 -8.51 -1.37 -9.94
N TYR A 654 -7.57 -1.60 -9.03
CA TYR A 654 -7.74 -2.56 -7.94
C TYR A 654 -8.45 -1.86 -6.79
N THR A 655 -9.77 -1.93 -6.75
CA THR A 655 -10.57 -1.59 -5.58
C THR A 655 -11.35 -2.81 -5.14
N GLY A 656 -11.02 -3.37 -3.97
CA GLY A 656 -11.88 -4.33 -3.28
C GLY A 656 -11.09 -5.37 -2.50
N ARG A 657 -11.08 -5.22 -1.16
CA ARG A 657 -10.53 -6.13 -0.13
C ARG A 657 -9.03 -6.09 0.12
N ILE A 658 -8.61 -5.01 0.80
CA ILE A 658 -7.54 -5.14 1.78
C ILE A 658 -8.09 -5.98 2.93
N SER A 659 -7.62 -7.22 3.04
CA SER A 659 -7.88 -8.10 4.18
C SER A 659 -7.47 -7.39 5.47
N LEU A 660 -8.35 -7.42 6.48
CA LEU A 660 -8.23 -6.79 7.80
C LEU A 660 -7.07 -7.34 8.67
N ILE A 661 -6.13 -8.08 8.07
CA ILE A 661 -5.05 -8.79 8.76
C ILE A 661 -3.71 -8.04 8.65
N LEU A 662 -3.53 -7.13 7.68
CA LEU A 662 -2.30 -6.32 7.58
C LEU A 662 -2.25 -5.14 8.56
N LEU A 663 -3.37 -4.76 9.19
CA LEU A 663 -3.37 -3.71 10.22
C LEU A 663 -2.82 -4.21 11.57
N ALA A 664 -2.78 -5.53 11.80
CA ALA A 664 -2.31 -6.10 13.07
C ALA A 664 -0.77 -6.17 13.19
N VAL A 665 -0.03 -6.07 12.08
CA VAL A 665 1.45 -6.11 12.09
C VAL A 665 2.07 -4.70 12.01
N ILE A 666 1.31 -3.70 11.56
CA ILE A 666 1.75 -2.29 11.60
C ILE A 666 1.45 -1.66 12.99
N ILE A 667 0.45 -2.17 13.72
CA ILE A 667 0.13 -1.70 15.08
C ILE A 667 1.09 -2.29 16.15
N SER A 668 1.82 -3.37 15.87
CA SER A 668 2.81 -3.92 16.81
C SER A 668 4.19 -3.22 16.76
N SER A 669 4.42 -2.32 15.79
CA SER A 669 5.69 -1.56 15.68
C SER A 669 5.64 -0.16 16.33
N PHE A 670 4.51 0.24 16.92
CA PHE A 670 4.36 1.49 17.71
C PHE A 670 3.88 1.24 19.15
N GLY A 671 3.93 -0.02 19.59
CA GLY A 671 3.23 -0.49 20.78
C GLY A 671 4.09 -0.84 21.99
N VAL A 672 5.30 -0.32 22.17
CA VAL A 672 6.03 -0.43 23.45
C VAL A 672 6.96 0.77 23.63
N PHE A 673 6.46 1.85 24.25
CA PHE A 673 7.12 2.65 25.30
C PHE A 673 6.25 3.89 25.58
N GLY A 674 5.45 3.80 26.64
CA GLY A 674 4.55 4.87 27.07
C GLY A 674 3.66 4.49 28.25
N TYR A 675 4.14 3.66 29.18
CA TYR A 675 3.47 3.40 30.45
C TYR A 675 4.00 4.40 31.49
N ILE A 676 3.43 5.61 31.51
CA ILE A 676 3.50 6.51 32.68
C ILE A 676 2.11 6.57 33.31
N LYS A 677 1.91 5.65 34.26
CA LYS A 677 1.32 5.89 35.59
C LYS A 677 0.38 7.11 35.71
N TYR A 678 -0.90 6.94 35.40
CA TYR A 678 -1.97 7.73 36.04
C TYR A 678 -2.75 6.84 37.00
N ARG A 679 -2.48 7.04 38.28
CA ARG A 679 -3.34 6.59 39.38
C ARG A 679 -4.53 7.57 39.47
N LYS A 680 -5.74 7.01 39.43
CA LYS A 680 -6.86 7.25 40.36
C LYS A 680 -7.40 8.70 40.52
N ASN A 681 -8.66 8.93 40.13
CA ASN A 681 -9.80 8.99 41.07
C ASN A 681 -11.10 9.46 40.37
N ASP A 682 -12.19 8.77 40.72
CA ASP A 682 -13.57 9.25 40.92
C ASP A 682 -14.23 10.16 39.87
N PHE A 683 -15.02 9.58 38.96
CA PHE A 683 -16.50 9.56 38.96
C PHE A 683 -17.04 8.94 37.66
#